data_AF-A0A960K649-F1
#
_entry.id   AF-A0A960K649-F1
#
_cell.length_a   1.000
_cell.length_b   1.000
_cell.length_c   1.000
_cell.angle_alpha   90.00
_cell.angle_beta   90.00
_cell.angle_gamma   90.00
#
_symmetry.space_group_name_H-M   'P 1'
#
loop_
_entity.id
_entity.type
_entity.pdbx_description
1 polymer ?
#
loop_
_entity_poly.entity_id
_entity_poly.type
_entity_poly.pdbx_seq_one_letter_code
_entity_poly.pdbx_strand_id
1 'polypeptide(L)'
;PGTPSRIYATSFFDGRVNSRSGINVSNDGGATWLHPPTSNPPSGFCANAADQVERAAFGIDFDPGNPANVFIGTSCGLARSTDSGATWTYVDPTPAAGSATRVWDVLALGGGVLHVCGDDGHLRSGDGGNTWVPGSGLSSGRCSLAVSPDEPYVVFAVVGTSIFETENADAPGGASWTQTRTNPSPQGRVPFVETNQRSDAGPDNVFDLWFGDVSLFRVSCTTPAPPAPGGSPRCGTAQSPAWVGGFTRGAGGHDDTGALLFDPLAANDACPLLMSSDGGVYFNTDTTADCHNPDWEQPNVTPHALWPFAMSGSDRAGGADEDLYFGNQDNGLFGTTTAGGASPSWHNEVCCDGFDAAGDPAGGVYTVCCFGGGGRSNRVFRTAPGFFSASELTTYPPGGLTPTFDFPDSIVHYGGGNYAMVTRDCTAGVSGCPAADGGVFITSNIDANPVVWTELGNLSEPPTASLCAVQVALSGADPTFFVQTGSCNNSTTTDRFFKFTPGIGAVWTELLLPAGGVGVFAVHPKDPQRLLASGLTAGGGAMFSSADGGASWSPVPALDDLMTGGGEFPFKNQRGPTRFTGFNGYWQPSLVAFDGDSDLVVAGGQDSGVFPSLNGGTAWQRISDPLTSDVSGVPHLPRPRYAYFDTETGEPQRIFIGSQGKGIWRIGVVIDPIFSDGFESG
;
A
#
# COMPACT_ATOMS: atom_id res chain seq x y z
N PRO A 1 -11.06 6.53 27.48
CA PRO A 1 -9.98 5.96 28.35
C PRO A 1 -9.34 7.01 29.30
N GLY A 2 -9.32 6.72 30.61
CA GLY A 2 -8.88 7.66 31.65
C GLY A 2 -7.36 7.89 31.77
N THR A 3 -6.55 7.27 30.90
CA THR A 3 -5.08 7.34 30.95
C THR A 3 -4.51 7.60 29.55
N PRO A 4 -4.18 8.85 29.19
CA PRO A 4 -3.74 9.20 27.84
C PRO A 4 -2.39 8.59 27.44
N SER A 5 -1.60 8.10 28.42
CA SER A 5 -0.32 7.43 28.14
C SER A 5 -0.48 5.96 27.71
N ARG A 6 -1.67 5.37 27.91
CA ARG A 6 -1.97 3.99 27.49
C ARG A 6 -2.48 3.99 26.06
N ILE A 7 -1.70 3.41 25.14
CA ILE A 7 -2.09 3.27 23.73
C ILE A 7 -2.04 1.80 23.32
N TYR A 8 -2.98 1.39 22.49
CA TYR A 8 -3.01 0.09 21.82
C TYR A 8 -2.85 0.33 20.32
N ALA A 9 -2.04 -0.49 19.67
CA ALA A 9 -1.93 -0.51 18.22
C ALA A 9 -2.17 -1.94 17.74
N THR A 10 -3.03 -2.07 16.75
CA THR A 10 -3.22 -3.30 15.98
C THR A 10 -2.47 -3.20 14.66
N SER A 11 -1.94 -4.34 14.20
CA SER A 11 -1.19 -4.38 12.96
C SER A 11 -1.39 -5.70 12.22
N PHE A 12 -1.28 -5.62 10.89
CA PHE A 12 -1.07 -6.80 10.05
C PHE A 12 0.34 -7.37 10.24
N PHE A 13 0.55 -8.56 9.69
CA PHE A 13 1.83 -9.25 9.76
C PHE A 13 3.00 -8.37 9.30
N ASP A 14 4.08 -8.42 10.08
CA ASP A 14 5.26 -7.56 9.96
C ASP A 14 6.42 -8.19 9.19
N GLY A 15 6.20 -9.39 8.61
CA GLY A 15 7.18 -10.11 7.82
C GLY A 15 8.20 -10.93 8.62
N ARG A 16 8.26 -10.80 9.95
CA ARG A 16 9.29 -11.45 10.75
C ARG A 16 8.95 -12.92 11.03
N VAL A 17 9.97 -13.78 11.06
CA VAL A 17 9.84 -15.17 11.56
C VAL A 17 9.36 -15.16 13.01
N ASN A 18 9.95 -14.29 13.83
CA ASN A 18 9.51 -14.01 15.20
C ASN A 18 8.70 -12.71 15.23
N SER A 19 7.46 -12.79 14.72
CA SER A 19 6.58 -11.64 14.56
C SER A 19 6.30 -10.87 15.85
N ARG A 20 6.25 -9.54 15.73
CA ARG A 20 5.74 -8.59 16.73
C ARG A 20 4.44 -7.92 16.28
N SER A 21 3.80 -8.46 15.22
CA SER A 21 2.53 -7.95 14.72
C SER A 21 1.35 -8.34 15.62
N GLY A 22 0.14 -7.93 15.23
CA GLY A 22 -1.05 -8.18 16.00
C GLY A 22 -1.22 -7.07 17.02
N ILE A 23 -0.92 -7.33 18.29
CA ILE A 23 -1.25 -6.42 19.39
C ILE A 23 0.02 -5.84 19.99
N ASN A 24 0.09 -4.50 20.06
CA ASN A 24 1.16 -3.77 20.72
C ASN A 24 0.58 -2.76 21.72
N VAL A 25 1.28 -2.55 22.84
CA VAL A 25 0.85 -1.71 23.96
C VAL A 25 1.93 -0.71 24.32
N SER A 26 1.56 0.56 24.44
CA SER A 26 2.42 1.62 24.97
C SER A 26 1.95 2.06 26.36
N ASN A 27 2.91 2.49 27.19
CA ASN A 27 2.68 3.06 28.52
C ASN A 27 3.03 4.56 28.61
N ASP A 28 3.54 5.13 27.52
CA ASP A 28 4.17 6.45 27.47
C ASP A 28 3.68 7.30 26.29
N GLY A 29 2.45 7.05 25.83
CA GLY A 29 1.83 7.83 24.76
C GLY A 29 2.38 7.50 23.37
N GLY A 30 2.87 6.28 23.17
CA GLY A 30 3.34 5.78 21.87
C GLY A 30 4.83 6.01 21.60
N ALA A 31 5.59 6.48 22.59
CA ALA A 31 7.03 6.68 22.46
C ALA A 31 7.77 5.33 22.45
N THR A 32 7.33 4.36 23.27
CA THR A 32 7.81 2.98 23.24
C THR A 32 6.66 1.99 23.19
N TRP A 33 6.95 0.80 22.63
CA TRP A 33 5.96 -0.24 22.40
C TRP A 33 6.41 -1.57 23.02
N LEU A 34 5.46 -2.23 23.66
CA LEU A 34 5.60 -3.59 24.19
C LEU A 34 4.74 -4.53 23.36
N HIS A 35 5.27 -5.73 23.12
CA HIS A 35 4.53 -6.86 22.59
C HIS A 35 4.41 -7.93 23.70
N PRO A 36 3.33 -7.92 24.51
CA PRO A 36 3.19 -8.84 25.64
C PRO A 36 3.26 -10.30 25.18
N PRO A 37 3.97 -11.22 25.86
CA PRO A 37 4.07 -12.61 25.40
C PRO A 37 2.71 -13.31 25.21
N THR A 38 1.73 -12.97 26.04
CA THR A 38 0.36 -13.50 25.98
C THR A 38 -0.49 -12.89 24.86
N SER A 39 -0.01 -11.84 24.18
CA SER A 39 -0.67 -11.29 22.99
C SER A 39 -0.43 -12.14 21.74
N ASN A 40 0.21 -13.30 21.90
CA ASN A 40 0.24 -14.35 20.89
C ASN A 40 -0.84 -15.40 21.19
N PRO A 41 -1.62 -15.85 20.19
CA PRO A 41 -2.59 -16.91 20.38
C PRO A 41 -1.90 -18.21 20.81
N PRO A 42 -2.51 -19.01 21.70
CA PRO A 42 -2.01 -20.33 22.05
C PRO A 42 -1.78 -21.21 20.81
N SER A 43 -0.81 -22.12 20.85
CA SER A 43 -0.54 -23.03 19.74
C SER A 43 -1.76 -23.90 19.41
N GLY A 44 -2.12 -23.96 18.12
CA GLY A 44 -3.27 -24.75 17.65
C GLY A 44 -4.63 -24.08 17.86
N PHE A 45 -4.66 -22.81 18.30
CA PHE A 45 -5.89 -22.06 18.53
C PHE A 45 -6.53 -21.55 17.23
N CYS A 46 -5.69 -21.07 16.30
CA CYS A 46 -6.15 -20.53 15.02
C CYS A 46 -6.66 -21.64 14.09
N ALA A 47 -7.74 -21.36 13.36
CA ALA A 47 -8.26 -22.26 12.32
C ALA A 47 -7.28 -22.43 11.15
N ASN A 48 -6.53 -21.39 10.81
CA ASN A 48 -5.50 -21.42 9.78
C ASN A 48 -4.09 -21.37 10.41
N ALA A 49 -3.24 -22.32 10.03
CA ALA A 49 -1.85 -22.36 10.51
C ALA A 49 -1.04 -21.13 10.11
N ALA A 50 -1.34 -20.49 8.97
CA ALA A 50 -0.70 -19.24 8.57
C ALA A 50 -1.04 -18.09 9.53
N ASP A 51 -2.31 -17.98 9.98
CA ASP A 51 -2.73 -16.93 10.92
C ASP A 51 -2.10 -17.08 12.31
N GLN A 52 -1.65 -18.30 12.66
CA GLN A 52 -0.92 -18.58 13.91
C GLN A 52 0.50 -18.01 13.90
N VAL A 53 1.17 -17.95 12.74
CA VAL A 53 2.57 -17.51 12.61
C VAL A 53 2.68 -16.11 12.01
N GLU A 54 1.79 -15.75 11.09
CA GLU A 54 1.70 -14.45 10.41
C GLU A 54 0.49 -13.67 10.91
N ARG A 55 0.57 -13.26 12.17
CA ARG A 55 -0.57 -12.75 12.94
C ARG A 55 -1.02 -11.39 12.46
N ALA A 56 -2.33 -11.14 12.56
CA ALA A 56 -2.90 -9.82 12.37
C ALA A 56 -3.91 -9.50 13.47
N ALA A 57 -4.09 -8.21 13.75
CA ALA A 57 -5.18 -7.70 14.56
C ALA A 57 -5.85 -6.51 13.87
N PHE A 58 -7.11 -6.26 14.20
CA PHE A 58 -8.00 -5.38 13.46
C PHE A 58 -8.69 -4.39 14.42
N GLY A 59 -10.02 -4.48 14.61
CA GLY A 59 -10.78 -3.63 15.52
C GLY A 59 -10.39 -3.79 16.99
N ILE A 60 -10.54 -2.70 17.74
CA ILE A 60 -10.17 -2.56 19.16
C ILE A 60 -11.31 -1.82 19.86
N ASP A 61 -11.74 -2.32 21.02
CA ASP A 61 -12.61 -1.56 21.90
C ASP A 61 -12.32 -1.84 23.39
N PHE A 62 -12.79 -0.97 24.27
CA PHE A 62 -12.62 -1.07 25.72
C PHE A 62 -13.95 -0.94 26.43
N ASP A 63 -14.10 -1.63 27.57
CA ASP A 63 -15.30 -1.50 28.39
C ASP A 63 -15.40 -0.06 28.95
N PRO A 64 -16.43 0.72 28.60
CA PRO A 64 -16.55 2.10 29.07
C PRO A 64 -16.73 2.20 30.59
N GLY A 65 -17.28 1.15 31.24
CA GLY A 65 -17.43 1.07 32.69
C GLY A 65 -16.17 0.59 33.42
N ASN A 66 -15.24 -0.07 32.71
CA ASN A 66 -13.95 -0.49 33.24
C ASN A 66 -12.88 -0.55 32.13
N PRO A 67 -12.21 0.57 31.83
CA PRO A 67 -11.23 0.64 30.73
C PRO A 67 -10.00 -0.26 30.87
N ALA A 68 -9.83 -0.97 32.00
CA ALA A 68 -8.83 -2.03 32.11
C ALA A 68 -9.21 -3.29 31.30
N ASN A 69 -10.50 -3.45 30.99
CA ASN A 69 -10.98 -4.48 30.08
C ASN A 69 -10.86 -3.98 28.63
N VAL A 70 -10.03 -4.66 27.84
CA VAL A 70 -9.76 -4.32 26.44
C VAL A 70 -9.98 -5.54 25.58
N PHE A 71 -10.60 -5.35 24.42
CA PHE A 71 -10.96 -6.40 23.50
C PHE A 71 -10.42 -6.06 22.11
N ILE A 72 -9.80 -7.03 21.45
CA ILE A 72 -9.21 -6.85 20.13
C ILE A 72 -9.60 -8.00 19.23
N GLY A 73 -10.16 -7.67 18.07
CA GLY A 73 -10.39 -8.62 16.98
C GLY A 73 -9.06 -9.02 16.34
N THR A 74 -8.85 -10.32 16.13
CA THR A 74 -7.59 -10.84 15.57
C THR A 74 -7.81 -11.81 14.42
N SER A 75 -6.73 -12.19 13.75
CA SER A 75 -6.74 -13.27 12.78
C SER A 75 -7.06 -14.65 13.39
N CYS A 76 -7.10 -14.75 14.72
CA CYS A 76 -7.31 -15.98 15.50
C CYS A 76 -8.28 -15.74 16.65
N GLY A 77 -9.50 -15.29 16.37
CA GLY A 77 -10.54 -15.02 17.36
C GLY A 77 -10.37 -13.68 18.06
N LEU A 78 -10.91 -13.59 19.28
CA LEU A 78 -10.91 -12.38 20.10
C LEU A 78 -9.81 -12.46 21.16
N ALA A 79 -8.97 -11.44 21.25
CA ALA A 79 -8.05 -11.26 22.37
C ALA A 79 -8.69 -10.35 23.43
N ARG A 80 -8.71 -10.81 24.68
CA ARG A 80 -9.28 -10.09 25.83
C ARG A 80 -8.22 -9.82 26.88
N SER A 81 -8.14 -8.58 27.35
CA SER A 81 -7.37 -8.19 28.54
C SER A 81 -8.31 -7.73 29.66
N THR A 82 -7.88 -7.86 30.91
CA THR A 82 -8.56 -7.32 32.11
C THR A 82 -7.64 -6.46 32.98
N ASP A 83 -6.44 -6.17 32.48
CA ASP A 83 -5.36 -5.49 33.18
C ASP A 83 -4.69 -4.41 32.29
N SER A 84 -5.51 -3.76 31.45
CA SER A 84 -5.07 -2.71 30.51
C SER A 84 -4.02 -3.20 29.49
N GLY A 85 -4.12 -4.45 29.04
CA GLY A 85 -3.28 -5.05 28.00
C GLY A 85 -1.94 -5.54 28.49
N ALA A 86 -1.71 -5.65 29.81
CA ALA A 86 -0.51 -6.28 30.34
C ALA A 86 -0.52 -7.80 30.06
N THR A 87 -1.69 -8.43 30.13
CA THR A 87 -1.92 -9.82 29.73
C THR A 87 -3.16 -9.96 28.85
N TRP A 88 -3.19 -11.02 28.06
CA TRP A 88 -4.24 -11.31 27.08
C TRP A 88 -4.66 -12.77 27.14
N THR A 89 -5.97 -13.00 27.04
CA THR A 89 -6.60 -14.32 26.95
C THR A 89 -7.33 -14.38 25.61
N TYR A 90 -7.04 -15.41 24.82
CA TYR A 90 -7.72 -15.65 23.56
C TYR A 90 -9.02 -16.41 23.78
N VAL A 91 -10.07 -15.94 23.12
CA VAL A 91 -11.43 -16.47 23.15
C VAL A 91 -11.84 -16.77 21.72
N ASP A 92 -12.42 -17.95 21.52
CA ASP A 92 -13.06 -18.33 20.28
C ASP A 92 -14.56 -18.04 20.44
N PRO A 93 -15.10 -16.98 19.79
CA PRO A 93 -16.53 -16.69 19.88
C PRO A 93 -17.38 -17.81 19.26
N THR A 94 -16.81 -18.61 18.37
CA THR A 94 -17.52 -19.59 17.51
C THR A 94 -16.98 -21.01 17.68
N PRO A 95 -17.02 -21.59 18.90
CA PRO A 95 -16.37 -22.87 19.20
C PRO A 95 -16.96 -24.06 18.43
N ALA A 96 -18.09 -23.89 17.73
CA ALA A 96 -18.72 -24.94 16.93
C ALA A 96 -17.84 -25.45 15.76
N ALA A 97 -16.88 -24.64 15.27
CA ALA A 97 -15.93 -25.04 14.23
C ALA A 97 -14.66 -25.72 14.77
N GLY A 98 -14.47 -25.75 16.10
CA GLY A 98 -13.32 -26.37 16.77
C GLY A 98 -12.01 -25.57 16.72
N SER A 99 -12.01 -24.38 16.11
CA SER A 99 -10.84 -23.49 16.02
C SER A 99 -11.27 -22.06 15.66
N ALA A 100 -10.55 -21.07 16.18
CA ALA A 100 -10.93 -19.66 16.05
C ALA A 100 -10.61 -19.09 14.65
N THR A 101 -11.59 -18.41 14.06
CA THR A 101 -11.46 -17.68 12.78
C THR A 101 -11.26 -16.18 13.01
N ARG A 102 -11.22 -15.37 11.94
CA ARG A 102 -10.92 -13.94 12.03
C ARG A 102 -12.11 -13.15 12.59
N VAL A 103 -11.86 -12.35 13.63
CA VAL A 103 -12.78 -11.34 14.17
C VAL A 103 -12.30 -9.97 13.70
N TRP A 104 -13.04 -9.33 12.80
CA TRP A 104 -12.61 -8.08 12.17
C TRP A 104 -12.88 -6.85 13.03
N ASP A 105 -13.99 -6.85 13.78
CA ASP A 105 -14.33 -5.75 14.66
C ASP A 105 -15.00 -6.22 15.96
N VAL A 106 -14.92 -5.40 16.99
CA VAL A 106 -15.44 -5.63 18.33
C VAL A 106 -16.03 -4.35 18.91
N LEU A 107 -17.16 -4.48 19.60
CA LEU A 107 -17.87 -3.40 20.27
C LEU A 107 -18.21 -3.83 21.71
N ALA A 108 -17.79 -3.04 22.69
CA ALA A 108 -17.94 -3.26 24.12
C ALA A 108 -18.83 -2.19 24.75
N LEU A 109 -20.05 -2.58 25.16
CA LEU A 109 -21.06 -1.63 25.64
C LEU A 109 -21.07 -1.44 27.16
N GLY A 110 -20.14 -2.08 27.85
CA GLY A 110 -20.10 -2.16 29.30
C GLY A 110 -21.06 -3.20 29.89
N GLY A 111 -20.95 -3.43 31.20
CA GLY A 111 -21.78 -4.44 31.88
C GLY A 111 -21.56 -5.88 31.40
N GLY A 112 -20.46 -6.15 30.69
CA GLY A 112 -20.15 -7.45 30.09
C GLY A 112 -20.79 -7.69 28.71
N VAL A 113 -21.48 -6.73 28.13
CA VAL A 113 -22.06 -6.87 26.78
C VAL A 113 -21.00 -6.60 25.72
N LEU A 114 -20.77 -7.59 24.85
CA LEU A 114 -19.84 -7.51 23.72
C LEU A 114 -20.53 -7.94 22.44
N HIS A 115 -20.18 -7.29 21.33
CA HIS A 115 -20.49 -7.71 19.98
C HIS A 115 -19.21 -7.88 19.19
N VAL A 116 -19.16 -8.92 18.36
CA VAL A 116 -18.08 -9.16 17.42
C VAL A 116 -18.67 -9.48 16.07
N CYS A 117 -17.93 -9.14 15.01
CA CYS A 117 -18.25 -9.60 13.68
C CYS A 117 -16.99 -10.08 12.95
N GLY A 118 -17.14 -11.06 12.07
CA GLY A 118 -16.04 -11.46 11.20
C GLY A 118 -16.36 -12.62 10.26
N ASP A 119 -15.38 -13.52 10.07
CA ASP A 119 -15.48 -14.62 9.11
C ASP A 119 -16.61 -15.63 9.44
N ASP A 120 -17.08 -15.65 10.69
CA ASP A 120 -18.22 -16.45 11.15
C ASP A 120 -19.51 -15.61 11.35
N GLY A 121 -19.55 -14.37 10.86
CA GLY A 121 -20.70 -13.47 11.02
C GLY A 121 -20.72 -12.76 12.38
N HIS A 122 -21.91 -12.37 12.84
CA HIS A 122 -22.11 -11.66 14.12
C HIS A 122 -22.27 -12.59 15.30
N LEU A 123 -21.64 -12.26 16.42
CA LEU A 123 -21.87 -12.88 17.71
C LEU A 123 -21.98 -11.86 18.83
N ARG A 124 -22.72 -12.26 19.87
CA ARG A 124 -22.89 -11.49 21.09
C ARG A 124 -22.46 -12.28 22.31
N SER A 125 -21.81 -11.59 23.24
CA SER A 125 -21.69 -12.03 24.63
C SER A 125 -22.44 -11.09 25.57
N GLY A 126 -23.06 -11.63 26.61
CA GLY A 126 -23.69 -10.86 27.69
C GLY A 126 -22.95 -10.98 29.03
N ASP A 127 -21.81 -11.67 29.06
CA ASP A 127 -21.10 -12.04 30.28
C ASP A 127 -19.58 -11.77 30.22
N GLY A 128 -19.18 -10.81 29.40
CA GLY A 128 -17.78 -10.38 29.26
C GLY A 128 -16.93 -11.29 28.38
N GLY A 129 -17.56 -11.96 27.40
CA GLY A 129 -16.90 -12.82 26.44
C GLY A 129 -16.72 -14.27 26.90
N ASN A 130 -17.43 -14.71 27.94
CA ASN A 130 -17.33 -16.10 28.43
C ASN A 130 -18.24 -17.04 27.64
N THR A 131 -19.44 -16.57 27.27
CA THR A 131 -20.36 -17.28 26.39
C THR A 131 -20.80 -16.40 25.23
N TRP A 132 -21.10 -17.04 24.10
CA TRP A 132 -21.44 -16.37 22.85
C TRP A 132 -22.70 -16.97 22.24
N VAL A 133 -23.54 -16.09 21.70
CA VAL A 133 -24.75 -16.45 20.98
C VAL A 133 -24.65 -15.88 19.56
N PRO A 134 -24.79 -16.70 18.51
CA PRO A 134 -24.73 -16.23 17.15
C PRO A 134 -25.95 -15.37 16.81
N GLY A 135 -25.73 -14.29 16.08
CA GLY A 135 -26.80 -13.54 15.42
C GLY A 135 -27.25 -14.21 14.12
N SER A 136 -28.24 -13.61 13.46
CA SER A 136 -28.71 -14.03 12.13
C SER A 136 -28.89 -12.82 11.21
N GLY A 137 -28.74 -13.02 9.90
CA GLY A 137 -28.96 -11.99 8.88
C GLY A 137 -27.74 -11.13 8.54
N LEU A 138 -26.71 -11.05 9.40
CA LEU A 138 -25.45 -10.38 9.05
C LEU A 138 -24.55 -11.34 8.27
N SER A 139 -24.07 -10.90 7.11
CA SER A 139 -23.11 -11.65 6.30
C SER A 139 -21.78 -11.82 7.03
N SER A 140 -21.03 -12.89 6.70
CA SER A 140 -19.64 -13.02 7.15
C SER A 140 -18.68 -12.19 6.31
N GLY A 141 -17.51 -11.90 6.88
CA GLY A 141 -16.40 -11.21 6.22
C GLY A 141 -15.91 -10.00 6.99
N ARG A 142 -15.16 -9.13 6.29
CA ARG A 142 -14.66 -7.88 6.86
C ARG A 142 -15.82 -6.95 7.18
N CYS A 143 -15.85 -6.46 8.41
CA CYS A 143 -16.96 -5.70 8.95
C CYS A 143 -16.50 -4.58 9.89
N SER A 144 -17.42 -3.67 10.19
CA SER A 144 -17.31 -2.65 11.24
C SER A 144 -18.65 -2.51 11.96
N LEU A 145 -18.62 -2.19 13.27
CA LEU A 145 -19.76 -2.06 14.17
C LEU A 145 -19.81 -0.67 14.82
N ALA A 146 -21.01 -0.14 15.01
CA ALA A 146 -21.25 1.06 15.83
C ALA A 146 -22.57 0.93 16.61
N VAL A 147 -22.63 1.49 17.80
CA VAL A 147 -23.84 1.46 18.65
C VAL A 147 -24.61 2.77 18.55
N SER A 148 -25.95 2.72 18.66
CA SER A 148 -26.72 3.94 18.90
C SER A 148 -26.23 4.62 20.19
N PRO A 149 -26.04 5.95 20.19
CA PRO A 149 -25.66 6.70 21.39
C PRO A 149 -26.73 6.64 22.50
N ASP A 150 -27.98 6.34 22.15
CA ASP A 150 -29.12 6.36 23.08
C ASP A 150 -29.62 4.96 23.48
N GLU A 151 -29.44 3.98 22.60
CA GLU A 151 -30.05 2.66 22.70
C GLU A 151 -28.98 1.56 22.57
N PRO A 152 -28.50 0.95 23.67
CA PRO A 152 -27.45 -0.08 23.60
C PRO A 152 -27.90 -1.38 22.91
N TYR A 153 -29.20 -1.55 22.65
CA TYR A 153 -29.77 -2.66 21.88
C TYR A 153 -29.96 -2.33 20.39
N VAL A 154 -29.61 -1.11 19.96
CA VAL A 154 -29.57 -0.71 18.54
C VAL A 154 -28.12 -0.65 18.08
N VAL A 155 -27.74 -1.53 17.16
CA VAL A 155 -26.37 -1.63 16.63
C VAL A 155 -26.41 -1.61 15.10
N PHE A 156 -25.44 -0.91 14.52
CA PHE A 156 -25.20 -0.80 13.10
C PHE A 156 -23.99 -1.63 12.71
N ALA A 157 -24.01 -2.17 11.49
CA ALA A 157 -22.88 -2.89 10.93
C ALA A 157 -22.73 -2.58 9.45
N VAL A 158 -21.51 -2.65 8.95
CA VAL A 158 -21.24 -2.75 7.51
C VAL A 158 -20.47 -4.03 7.22
N VAL A 159 -20.86 -4.72 6.14
CA VAL A 159 -20.12 -5.86 5.58
C VAL A 159 -20.08 -5.72 4.06
N GLY A 160 -18.88 -5.54 3.50
CA GLY A 160 -18.73 -5.20 2.09
C GLY A 160 -19.43 -3.88 1.75
N THR A 161 -20.47 -3.94 0.92
CA THR A 161 -21.24 -2.75 0.50
C THR A 161 -22.60 -2.64 1.19
N SER A 162 -22.97 -3.59 2.05
CA SER A 162 -24.27 -3.61 2.71
C SER A 162 -24.15 -3.05 4.12
N ILE A 163 -25.06 -2.15 4.48
CA ILE A 163 -25.18 -1.59 5.83
C ILE A 163 -26.44 -2.17 6.46
N PHE A 164 -26.27 -2.65 7.68
CA PHE A 164 -27.27 -3.37 8.46
C PHE A 164 -27.58 -2.63 9.75
N GLU A 165 -28.79 -2.85 10.24
CA GLU A 165 -29.25 -2.41 11.55
C GLU A 165 -29.89 -3.59 12.28
N THR A 166 -29.77 -3.61 13.60
CA THR A 166 -30.53 -4.47 14.48
C THR A 166 -31.09 -3.64 15.64
N GLU A 167 -32.38 -3.75 15.94
CA GLU A 167 -32.99 -3.10 17.12
C GLU A 167 -33.20 -4.08 18.29
N ASN A 168 -32.57 -5.25 18.22
CA ASN A 168 -32.62 -6.29 19.25
C ASN A 168 -31.22 -6.88 19.51
N ALA A 169 -30.18 -6.03 19.46
CA ALA A 169 -28.81 -6.46 19.65
C ALA A 169 -28.61 -7.22 20.97
N ASP A 170 -29.36 -6.88 22.01
CA ASP A 170 -29.27 -7.49 23.34
C ASP A 170 -30.06 -8.81 23.52
N ALA A 171 -30.77 -9.26 22.47
CA ALA A 171 -31.64 -10.43 22.54
C ALA A 171 -30.88 -11.70 23.00
N PRO A 172 -31.39 -12.44 24.01
CA PRO A 172 -30.74 -13.66 24.51
C PRO A 172 -30.58 -14.77 23.47
N GLY A 173 -31.44 -14.78 22.44
CA GLY A 173 -31.39 -15.74 21.33
C GLY A 173 -30.47 -15.33 20.17
N GLY A 174 -29.74 -14.22 20.30
CA GLY A 174 -28.92 -13.64 19.24
C GLY A 174 -29.64 -12.52 18.50
N ALA A 175 -28.87 -11.55 18.02
CA ALA A 175 -29.39 -10.40 17.28
C ALA A 175 -29.94 -10.84 15.91
N SER A 176 -30.98 -10.15 15.44
CA SER A 176 -31.51 -10.31 14.09
C SER A 176 -31.18 -9.05 13.29
N TRP A 177 -30.44 -9.23 12.20
CA TRP A 177 -29.94 -8.13 11.38
C TRP A 177 -30.77 -7.96 10.12
N THR A 178 -31.10 -6.71 9.82
CA THR A 178 -31.78 -6.33 8.59
C THR A 178 -30.84 -5.44 7.78
N GLN A 179 -30.63 -5.76 6.49
CA GLN A 179 -29.97 -4.83 5.60
C GLN A 179 -30.89 -3.63 5.39
N THR A 180 -30.49 -2.47 5.89
CA THR A 180 -31.28 -1.24 5.78
C THR A 180 -30.81 -0.39 4.63
N ARG A 181 -29.51 -0.43 4.29
CA ARG A 181 -28.89 0.46 3.29
C ARG A 181 -27.80 -0.25 2.48
N THR A 182 -27.37 0.39 1.40
CA THR A 182 -26.24 -0.04 0.57
C THR A 182 -25.33 1.16 0.36
N ASN A 183 -24.03 0.91 0.28
CA ASN A 183 -23.01 1.87 -0.07
C ASN A 183 -23.37 2.53 -1.42
N PRO A 184 -23.50 3.86 -1.47
CA PRO A 184 -23.88 4.56 -2.70
C PRO A 184 -22.76 4.60 -3.75
N SER A 185 -21.49 4.40 -3.36
CA SER A 185 -20.32 4.49 -4.25
C SER A 185 -19.25 3.43 -3.90
N PRO A 186 -19.53 2.13 -4.12
CA PRO A 186 -18.62 1.07 -3.72
C PRO A 186 -17.42 0.91 -4.67
N GLN A 187 -16.20 0.91 -4.12
CA GLN A 187 -14.99 0.43 -4.83
C GLN A 187 -14.19 -0.61 -4.04
N GLY A 188 -14.67 -1.01 -2.86
CA GLY A 188 -14.12 -2.15 -2.11
C GLY A 188 -12.92 -1.78 -1.24
N ARG A 189 -12.95 -0.61 -0.58
CA ARG A 189 -12.01 -0.28 0.50
C ARG A 189 -12.46 -0.96 1.80
N VAL A 190 -11.79 -0.68 2.91
CA VAL A 190 -12.22 -1.17 4.24
C VAL A 190 -13.35 -0.23 4.70
N PRO A 191 -14.61 -0.66 4.70
CA PRO A 191 -15.70 0.22 5.10
C PRO A 191 -15.74 0.36 6.62
N PHE A 192 -16.23 1.49 7.11
CA PHE A 192 -16.53 1.70 8.52
C PHE A 192 -17.89 2.37 8.72
N VAL A 193 -18.46 2.18 9.92
CA VAL A 193 -19.60 2.93 10.41
C VAL A 193 -19.28 3.55 11.76
N GLU A 194 -19.78 4.75 12.01
CA GLU A 194 -19.61 5.47 13.28
C GLU A 194 -20.92 6.18 13.62
N THR A 195 -21.22 6.38 14.90
CA THR A 195 -22.39 7.17 15.33
C THR A 195 -21.97 8.45 16.02
N ASN A 196 -22.77 9.50 15.85
CA ASN A 196 -22.54 10.77 16.51
C ASN A 196 -23.86 11.37 17.03
N GLN A 197 -23.93 11.60 18.33
CA GLN A 197 -25.11 12.18 18.98
C GLN A 197 -25.33 13.62 18.49
N ARG A 198 -26.56 13.96 18.10
CA ARG A 198 -26.95 15.31 17.68
C ARG A 198 -27.87 15.94 18.72
N SER A 199 -27.93 17.26 18.80
CA SER A 199 -28.95 17.90 19.65
C SER A 199 -30.33 17.80 19.01
N ASP A 200 -31.35 17.63 19.86
CA ASP A 200 -32.74 17.46 19.44
C ASP A 200 -33.24 18.65 18.61
N ALA A 201 -33.63 18.38 17.36
CA ALA A 201 -34.40 19.30 16.54
C ALA A 201 -35.90 18.97 16.65
N GLY A 202 -36.49 19.01 17.85
CA GLY A 202 -37.90 18.69 18.06
C GLY A 202 -38.18 17.86 19.31
N PRO A 203 -39.25 17.03 19.34
CA PRO A 203 -39.57 16.17 20.48
C PRO A 203 -38.79 14.85 20.51
N ASP A 204 -38.11 14.49 19.42
CA ASP A 204 -37.38 13.23 19.27
C ASP A 204 -35.88 13.45 19.41
N ASN A 205 -35.20 12.44 19.95
CA ASN A 205 -33.74 12.44 20.07
C ASN A 205 -33.11 11.98 18.75
N VAL A 206 -32.12 12.73 18.27
CA VAL A 206 -31.53 12.53 16.94
C VAL A 206 -30.03 12.27 17.03
N PHE A 207 -29.54 11.42 16.14
CA PHE A 207 -28.12 11.16 15.95
C PHE A 207 -27.81 10.96 14.47
N ASP A 208 -26.54 11.00 14.09
CA ASP A 208 -26.11 10.66 12.74
C ASP A 208 -25.43 9.28 12.74
N LEU A 209 -25.73 8.47 11.72
CA LEU A 209 -24.91 7.33 11.32
C LEU A 209 -24.00 7.79 10.18
N TRP A 210 -22.70 7.73 10.43
CA TRP A 210 -21.64 7.98 9.46
C TRP A 210 -21.20 6.68 8.82
N PHE A 211 -20.89 6.75 7.53
CA PHE A 211 -20.42 5.63 6.74
C PHE A 211 -19.27 6.09 5.84
N GLY A 212 -18.16 5.36 5.89
CA GLY A 212 -17.01 5.55 5.01
C GLY A 212 -16.67 4.30 4.21
N ASP A 213 -16.29 4.51 2.96
CA ASP A 213 -15.61 3.56 2.06
C ASP A 213 -14.75 4.42 1.12
N VAL A 214 -15.18 4.62 -0.13
CA VAL A 214 -14.53 5.57 -1.07
C VAL A 214 -14.83 7.01 -0.69
N SER A 215 -16.04 7.31 -0.25
CA SER A 215 -16.41 8.66 0.17
C SER A 215 -17.09 8.60 1.54
N LEU A 216 -17.11 9.75 2.20
CA LEU A 216 -17.73 9.91 3.51
C LEU A 216 -19.18 10.39 3.36
N PHE A 217 -20.08 9.68 4.01
CA PHE A 217 -21.52 9.99 4.04
C PHE A 217 -22.04 9.96 5.46
N ARG A 218 -23.15 10.67 5.68
CA ARG A 218 -23.94 10.54 6.91
C ARG A 218 -25.42 10.47 6.60
N VAL A 219 -26.16 9.93 7.55
CA VAL A 219 -27.62 9.96 7.54
C VAL A 219 -28.15 10.24 8.93
N SER A 220 -29.17 11.09 9.00
CA SER A 220 -29.84 11.38 10.26
C SER A 220 -30.75 10.22 10.66
N CYS A 221 -30.69 9.88 11.94
CA CYS A 221 -31.41 8.81 12.59
C CYS A 221 -32.20 9.38 13.78
N THR A 222 -33.25 8.67 14.19
CA THR A 222 -34.15 9.13 15.25
C THR A 222 -34.40 8.03 16.25
N THR A 223 -34.13 8.32 17.52
CA THR A 223 -34.46 7.50 18.66
C THR A 223 -35.93 7.76 19.05
N PRO A 224 -36.79 6.72 19.17
CA PRO A 224 -38.18 6.92 19.56
C PRO A 224 -38.28 7.43 21.00
N ALA A 225 -39.33 8.22 21.28
CA ALA A 225 -39.66 8.70 22.61
C ALA A 225 -40.93 8.02 23.16
N PRO A 226 -40.84 7.16 24.20
CA PRO A 226 -39.62 6.71 24.89
C PRO A 226 -38.82 5.68 24.06
N PRO A 227 -37.51 5.52 24.33
CA PRO A 227 -36.70 4.48 23.70
C PRO A 227 -37.29 3.09 23.95
N ALA A 228 -37.39 2.27 22.90
CA ALA A 228 -37.97 0.93 23.00
C ALA A 228 -37.40 -0.03 21.93
N PRO A 229 -37.08 -1.29 22.27
CA PRO A 229 -36.64 -2.29 21.28
C PRO A 229 -37.66 -2.54 20.17
N GLY A 230 -37.15 -2.88 18.98
CA GLY A 230 -37.96 -3.13 17.79
C GLY A 230 -38.55 -1.86 17.13
N GLY A 231 -39.52 -2.06 16.24
CA GLY A 231 -40.16 -0.98 15.50
C GLY A 231 -39.55 -0.77 14.11
N SER A 232 -39.55 0.49 13.65
CA SER A 232 -38.88 0.86 12.40
C SER A 232 -37.38 1.12 12.64
N PRO A 233 -36.54 0.88 11.62
CA PRO A 233 -35.12 1.22 11.69
C PRO A 233 -34.91 2.70 12.02
N ARG A 234 -34.00 2.99 12.95
CA ARG A 234 -33.69 4.33 13.45
C ARG A 234 -33.14 5.23 12.37
N CYS A 235 -32.35 4.65 11.47
CA CYS A 235 -31.77 5.36 10.34
C CYS A 235 -32.60 5.18 9.07
N GLY A 236 -33.84 4.68 9.13
CA GLY A 236 -34.71 4.49 7.97
C GLY A 236 -34.25 3.40 6.99
N THR A 237 -34.56 3.55 5.71
CA THR A 237 -34.31 2.55 4.66
C THR A 237 -33.38 3.08 3.57
N ALA A 238 -33.01 2.22 2.63
CA ALA A 238 -32.15 2.55 1.49
C ALA A 238 -32.64 3.76 0.66
N GLN A 239 -33.93 4.09 0.71
CA GLN A 239 -34.51 5.21 -0.03
C GLN A 239 -34.79 6.44 0.83
N SER A 240 -34.91 6.30 2.16
CA SER A 240 -35.36 7.40 3.01
C SER A 240 -34.94 7.24 4.47
N PRO A 241 -34.31 8.26 5.08
CA PRO A 241 -33.78 9.47 4.42
C PRO A 241 -32.63 9.13 3.45
N ALA A 242 -32.38 10.01 2.47
CA ALA A 242 -31.24 9.86 1.58
C ALA A 242 -29.92 10.09 2.34
N TRP A 243 -28.84 9.49 1.85
CA TRP A 243 -27.49 9.86 2.31
C TRP A 243 -27.24 11.34 2.05
N VAL A 244 -26.64 12.01 3.03
CA VAL A 244 -26.08 13.35 2.89
C VAL A 244 -24.57 13.20 2.77
N GLY A 245 -23.95 13.93 1.84
CA GLY A 245 -22.50 13.96 1.71
C GLY A 245 -21.98 13.56 0.34
N GLY A 246 -20.91 12.77 0.34
CA GLY A 246 -19.79 12.92 -0.58
C GLY A 246 -18.71 13.84 0.02
N PHE A 247 -18.55 13.79 1.36
CA PHE A 247 -17.72 14.70 2.16
C PHE A 247 -16.22 14.38 2.07
N THR A 248 -15.73 14.17 0.86
CA THR A 248 -14.32 13.95 0.53
C THR A 248 -13.89 15.00 -0.49
N ARG A 249 -13.77 14.67 -1.79
CA ARG A 249 -13.27 15.59 -2.83
C ARG A 249 -14.00 16.93 -2.89
N GLY A 250 -15.34 16.89 -2.78
CA GLY A 250 -16.17 18.10 -2.81
C GLY A 250 -16.06 18.99 -1.56
N ALA A 251 -15.47 18.45 -0.50
CA ALA A 251 -15.29 19.07 0.81
C ALA A 251 -13.81 19.36 1.11
N GLY A 252 -12.90 19.27 0.14
CA GLY A 252 -11.46 19.52 0.32
C GLY A 252 -10.64 18.31 0.82
N GLY A 253 -11.29 17.17 1.09
CA GLY A 253 -10.64 15.92 1.46
C GLY A 253 -10.30 15.06 0.25
N HIS A 254 -9.54 13.98 0.47
CA HIS A 254 -9.35 12.94 -0.54
C HIS A 254 -10.33 11.77 -0.31
N ASP A 255 -10.63 11.01 -1.37
CA ASP A 255 -11.44 9.79 -1.31
C ASP A 255 -10.71 8.66 -0.55
N ASP A 256 -11.30 7.47 -0.48
CA ASP A 256 -10.77 6.25 0.15
C ASP A 256 -10.51 6.39 1.64
N THR A 257 -11.60 6.72 2.33
CA THR A 257 -11.66 6.99 3.76
C THR A 257 -11.27 5.78 4.60
N GLY A 258 -10.53 6.03 5.69
CA GLY A 258 -10.11 5.01 6.66
C GLY A 258 -10.85 5.10 7.99
N ALA A 259 -10.98 6.30 8.56
CA ALA A 259 -11.64 6.54 9.84
C ALA A 259 -12.05 8.01 9.99
N LEU A 260 -12.99 8.25 10.91
CA LEU A 260 -13.45 9.58 11.31
C LEU A 260 -13.30 9.71 12.83
N LEU A 261 -12.78 10.84 13.31
CA LEU A 261 -12.64 11.15 14.73
C LEU A 261 -13.52 12.34 15.08
N PHE A 262 -14.38 12.18 16.08
CA PHE A 262 -15.17 13.27 16.67
C PHE A 262 -14.49 13.87 17.91
N ASP A 263 -14.88 15.09 18.29
CA ASP A 263 -14.47 15.68 19.57
C ASP A 263 -14.98 14.81 20.74
N PRO A 264 -14.08 14.13 21.49
CA PRO A 264 -14.49 13.22 22.55
C PRO A 264 -14.99 13.94 23.81
N LEU A 265 -14.88 15.28 23.89
CA LEU A 265 -15.34 16.08 25.02
C LEU A 265 -16.76 16.64 24.81
N ALA A 266 -17.27 16.62 23.59
CA ALA A 266 -18.62 17.05 23.26
C ALA A 266 -19.61 15.91 23.47
N ALA A 267 -20.63 16.15 24.30
CA ALA A 267 -21.68 15.15 24.55
C ALA A 267 -22.70 15.04 23.41
N ASN A 268 -22.98 16.16 22.74
CA ASN A 268 -23.89 16.27 21.60
C ASN A 268 -23.27 17.19 20.56
N ASP A 269 -23.61 17.00 19.29
CA ASP A 269 -23.12 17.77 18.14
C ASP A 269 -21.59 17.85 18.10
N ALA A 270 -20.92 16.74 18.44
CA ALA A 270 -19.48 16.68 18.34
C ALA A 270 -19.07 16.87 16.88
N CYS A 271 -18.22 17.86 16.61
CA CYS A 271 -17.72 18.07 15.26
C CYS A 271 -16.78 16.91 14.88
N PRO A 272 -16.86 16.40 13.64
CA PRO A 272 -15.77 15.57 13.12
C PRO A 272 -14.51 16.44 13.05
N LEU A 273 -13.45 16.02 13.74
CA LEU A 273 -12.19 16.74 13.86
C LEU A 273 -11.17 16.31 12.83
N LEU A 274 -11.01 14.99 12.65
CA LEU A 274 -10.04 14.40 11.73
C LEU A 274 -10.71 13.34 10.88
N MET A 275 -10.31 13.27 9.61
CA MET A 275 -10.62 12.17 8.71
C MET A 275 -9.30 11.64 8.14
N SER A 276 -9.12 10.32 8.17
CA SER A 276 -8.05 9.67 7.42
C SER A 276 -8.56 9.16 6.09
N SER A 277 -7.70 9.21 5.08
CA SER A 277 -7.91 8.59 3.78
C SER A 277 -6.56 8.19 3.17
N ASP A 278 -6.55 7.60 1.98
CA ASP A 278 -5.30 7.34 1.22
C ASP A 278 -4.48 8.62 0.92
N GLY A 279 -5.13 9.78 0.87
CA GLY A 279 -4.53 11.10 0.75
C GLY A 279 -3.72 11.53 1.97
N GLY A 280 -3.98 10.94 3.14
CA GLY A 280 -3.36 11.30 4.42
C GLY A 280 -4.41 11.57 5.50
N VAL A 281 -4.08 12.47 6.44
CA VAL A 281 -5.00 12.91 7.49
C VAL A 281 -5.41 14.35 7.24
N TYR A 282 -6.71 14.60 7.28
CA TYR A 282 -7.33 15.90 7.08
C TYR A 282 -7.95 16.37 8.38
N PHE A 283 -7.98 17.69 8.61
CA PHE A 283 -8.69 18.30 9.73
C PHE A 283 -9.86 19.13 9.24
N ASN A 284 -10.94 19.14 10.01
CA ASN A 284 -12.13 19.92 9.68
C ASN A 284 -11.89 21.39 10.07
N THR A 285 -12.09 22.28 9.11
CA THR A 285 -11.98 23.73 9.27
C THR A 285 -13.33 24.38 9.61
N ASP A 286 -14.45 23.69 9.36
CA ASP A 286 -15.75 24.16 9.78
C ASP A 286 -15.91 23.98 11.30
N THR A 287 -15.93 25.11 12.00
CA THR A 287 -16.08 25.20 13.46
C THR A 287 -17.43 25.80 13.85
N THR A 288 -18.35 25.94 12.89
CA THR A 288 -19.70 26.45 13.13
C THR A 288 -20.61 25.38 13.73
N ALA A 289 -21.85 25.76 14.06
CA ALA A 289 -22.85 24.82 14.57
C ALA A 289 -23.24 23.72 13.55
N ASP A 290 -22.89 23.88 12.27
CA ASP A 290 -23.18 22.90 11.21
C ASP A 290 -21.93 22.14 10.74
N CYS A 291 -20.89 22.06 11.59
CA CYS A 291 -19.61 21.37 11.33
C CYS A 291 -19.69 19.89 10.91
N HIS A 292 -20.90 19.33 10.87
CA HIS A 292 -21.22 17.99 10.38
C HIS A 292 -21.40 17.95 8.85
N ASN A 293 -21.25 19.11 8.19
CA ASN A 293 -20.97 19.24 6.77
C ASN A 293 -19.51 19.71 6.65
N PRO A 294 -18.52 18.83 6.89
CA PRO A 294 -17.15 19.23 7.14
C PRO A 294 -16.50 19.89 5.93
N ASP A 295 -15.58 20.81 6.19
CA ASP A 295 -14.66 21.40 5.22
C ASP A 295 -13.24 20.95 5.59
N TRP A 296 -12.69 20.01 4.84
CA TRP A 296 -11.40 19.38 5.10
C TRP A 296 -10.24 20.19 4.55
N GLU A 297 -9.19 20.32 5.36
CA GLU A 297 -7.89 20.80 4.93
C GLU A 297 -6.82 19.79 5.35
N GLN A 298 -5.83 19.59 4.48
CA GLN A 298 -4.66 18.78 4.81
C GLN A 298 -3.60 19.66 5.46
N PRO A 299 -3.02 19.27 6.61
CA PRO A 299 -1.92 20.04 7.19
C PRO A 299 -0.65 19.86 6.33
N ASN A 300 0.23 20.87 6.32
CA ASN A 300 1.51 20.81 5.59
C ASN A 300 2.39 19.60 5.96
N VAL A 301 2.20 19.06 7.16
CA VAL A 301 2.86 17.84 7.64
C VAL A 301 1.79 16.90 8.15
N THR A 302 1.54 15.84 7.39
CA THR A 302 0.69 14.70 7.74
C THR A 302 1.43 13.41 7.42
N PRO A 303 1.14 12.29 8.09
CA PRO A 303 1.58 10.99 7.63
C PRO A 303 1.20 10.78 6.16
N HIS A 304 2.22 10.61 5.30
CA HIS A 304 2.07 10.25 3.90
C HIS A 304 2.61 8.84 3.71
N ALA A 305 1.71 7.86 3.69
CA ALA A 305 2.04 6.45 3.43
C ALA A 305 2.01 6.16 1.93
N LEU A 306 2.62 7.03 1.13
CA LEU A 306 2.55 6.98 -0.33
C LEU A 306 3.02 5.64 -0.86
N TRP A 307 2.33 5.18 -1.90
CA TRP A 307 2.68 4.00 -2.65
C TRP A 307 3.15 4.42 -4.06
N PRO A 308 4.48 4.51 -4.27
CA PRO A 308 5.00 4.86 -5.59
C PRO A 308 4.84 3.67 -6.55
N PHE A 309 4.33 3.95 -7.75
CA PHE A 309 4.26 3.04 -8.89
C PHE A 309 5.22 3.44 -10.02
N ALA A 310 5.86 4.60 -9.90
CA ALA A 310 6.93 5.03 -10.78
C ALA A 310 7.95 5.83 -10.00
N MET A 311 9.22 5.76 -10.39
CA MET A 311 10.20 6.76 -9.98
C MET A 311 11.32 6.85 -11.02
N SER A 312 11.68 8.07 -11.38
CA SER A 312 12.81 8.34 -12.27
C SER A 312 13.36 9.73 -11.99
N GLY A 313 14.60 9.98 -12.38
CA GLY A 313 15.24 11.27 -12.23
C GLY A 313 16.11 11.60 -13.44
N SER A 314 16.66 12.81 -13.45
CA SER A 314 17.67 13.23 -14.40
C SER A 314 18.67 14.15 -13.71
N ASP A 315 19.95 13.87 -13.98
CA ASP A 315 21.07 14.61 -13.42
C ASP A 315 20.98 16.11 -13.80
N ARG A 316 21.16 16.97 -12.80
CA ARG A 316 21.35 18.41 -12.99
C ARG A 316 22.61 18.86 -12.26
N ALA A 317 23.38 19.69 -12.96
CA ALA A 317 24.63 20.22 -12.42
C ALA A 317 24.44 20.95 -11.07
N GLY A 318 25.11 20.46 -10.03
CA GLY A 318 25.28 21.06 -8.72
C GLY A 318 24.41 20.41 -7.64
N GLY A 319 24.95 20.28 -6.42
CA GLY A 319 24.35 19.40 -5.41
C GLY A 319 22.97 19.77 -4.84
N ALA A 320 22.31 20.85 -5.27
CA ALA A 320 20.94 21.17 -4.85
C ALA A 320 19.91 20.99 -5.97
N ASP A 321 20.32 21.23 -7.21
CA ASP A 321 19.48 21.09 -8.37
C ASP A 321 19.50 19.62 -8.75
N GLU A 322 18.35 18.98 -8.83
CA GLU A 322 18.26 17.58 -9.28
C GLU A 322 16.82 17.26 -9.66
N ASP A 323 16.61 16.66 -10.84
CA ASP A 323 15.28 16.29 -11.29
C ASP A 323 14.86 14.95 -10.68
N LEU A 324 13.70 14.92 -10.02
CA LEU A 324 13.12 13.69 -9.51
C LEU A 324 11.61 13.68 -9.71
N TYR A 325 11.12 12.55 -10.21
CA TYR A 325 9.74 12.31 -10.59
C TYR A 325 9.27 11.01 -9.96
N PHE A 326 8.05 10.99 -9.43
CA PHE A 326 7.41 9.75 -8.99
C PHE A 326 5.90 9.81 -9.14
N GLY A 327 5.31 8.68 -9.52
CA GLY A 327 3.88 8.50 -9.66
C GLY A 327 3.31 7.69 -8.51
N ASN A 328 2.14 8.06 -8.02
CA ASN A 328 1.43 7.34 -6.98
C ASN A 328 0.05 6.95 -7.47
N GLN A 329 -0.48 5.90 -6.85
CA GLN A 329 -1.92 5.67 -6.88
C GLN A 329 -2.63 6.86 -6.22
N ASP A 330 -3.74 7.29 -6.84
CA ASP A 330 -4.76 8.23 -6.35
C ASP A 330 -4.27 9.67 -6.04
N ASN A 331 -3.03 9.84 -5.58
CA ASN A 331 -2.37 11.08 -5.20
C ASN A 331 -1.60 11.75 -6.35
N GLY A 332 -1.66 11.20 -7.57
CA GLY A 332 -1.06 11.79 -8.75
C GLY A 332 0.46 11.64 -8.85
N LEU A 333 1.03 12.44 -9.74
CA LEU A 333 2.48 12.50 -9.96
C LEU A 333 3.11 13.71 -9.28
N PHE A 334 4.32 13.50 -8.79
CA PHE A 334 5.16 14.53 -8.17
C PHE A 334 6.41 14.72 -9.02
N GLY A 335 6.80 15.98 -9.23
CA GLY A 335 8.04 16.37 -9.89
C GLY A 335 8.76 17.47 -9.13
N THR A 336 10.08 17.49 -9.16
CA THR A 336 10.91 18.59 -8.66
C THR A 336 12.16 18.72 -9.49
N THR A 337 12.74 19.92 -9.56
CA THR A 337 14.09 20.19 -10.10
C THR A 337 15.11 20.43 -8.99
N THR A 338 14.74 20.20 -7.73
CA THR A 338 15.54 20.58 -6.54
C THR A 338 15.67 19.42 -5.55
N ALA A 339 15.66 18.17 -6.02
CA ALA A 339 15.63 16.99 -5.15
C ALA A 339 16.89 16.88 -4.25
N GLY A 340 18.03 17.43 -4.69
CA GLY A 340 19.27 17.52 -3.90
C GLY A 340 19.20 18.53 -2.76
N GLY A 341 18.29 19.51 -2.83
CA GLY A 341 18.14 20.58 -1.84
C GLY A 341 17.62 20.12 -0.47
N ALA A 342 17.90 20.86 0.60
CA ALA A 342 17.42 20.51 1.95
C ALA A 342 15.89 20.52 2.09
N SER A 343 15.20 21.28 1.25
CA SER A 343 13.73 21.36 1.19
C SER A 343 13.31 21.45 -0.28
N PRO A 344 13.17 20.31 -0.97
CA PRO A 344 12.77 20.29 -2.37
C PRO A 344 11.40 20.94 -2.58
N SER A 345 11.25 21.66 -3.69
CA SER A 345 9.96 22.23 -4.11
C SER A 345 9.25 21.24 -5.04
N TRP A 346 8.13 20.68 -4.59
CA TRP A 346 7.39 19.66 -5.32
C TRP A 346 6.23 20.26 -6.11
N HIS A 347 6.06 19.78 -7.34
CA HIS A 347 4.92 20.05 -8.21
C HIS A 347 4.05 18.79 -8.30
N ASN A 348 2.76 18.94 -8.01
CA ASN A 348 1.75 17.89 -8.04
C ASN A 348 0.47 18.40 -8.71
N GLU A 349 0.60 18.89 -9.95
CA GLU A 349 -0.55 19.41 -10.72
C GLU A 349 -1.28 18.32 -11.51
N VAL A 350 -0.70 17.12 -11.58
CA VAL A 350 -1.26 15.97 -12.29
C VAL A 350 -2.01 15.10 -11.30
N CYS A 351 -3.34 15.01 -11.46
CA CYS A 351 -4.23 14.15 -10.67
C CYS A 351 -3.96 12.65 -10.87
N CYS A 352 -4.83 11.83 -10.26
CA CYS A 352 -5.15 10.48 -10.74
C CYS A 352 -4.05 9.45 -10.42
N ASP A 353 -4.05 8.28 -11.07
CA ASP A 353 -2.97 7.29 -10.88
C ASP A 353 -1.81 7.56 -11.84
N GLY A 354 -0.63 7.81 -11.29
CA GLY A 354 0.63 7.90 -12.02
C GLY A 354 1.39 6.57 -11.97
N PHE A 355 1.76 6.04 -13.14
CA PHE A 355 2.22 4.65 -13.27
C PHE A 355 3.65 4.49 -13.78
N ASP A 356 4.13 5.38 -14.64
CA ASP A 356 5.51 5.33 -15.12
C ASP A 356 6.07 6.73 -15.29
N ALA A 357 7.38 6.86 -15.10
CA ALA A 357 8.13 8.09 -15.34
C ALA A 357 9.50 7.72 -15.90
N ALA A 358 9.93 8.44 -16.92
CA ALA A 358 11.27 8.38 -17.48
C ALA A 358 11.78 9.81 -17.65
N GLY A 359 12.65 10.24 -16.73
CA GLY A 359 13.28 11.55 -16.74
C GLY A 359 14.34 11.67 -17.85
N ASP A 360 14.47 12.87 -18.41
CA ASP A 360 15.58 13.27 -19.28
C ASP A 360 15.99 14.72 -18.98
N PRO A 361 17.17 15.20 -19.42
CA PRO A 361 17.63 16.57 -19.10
C PRO A 361 16.73 17.70 -19.63
N ALA A 362 15.89 17.43 -20.62
CA ALA A 362 14.88 18.34 -21.16
C ALA A 362 13.48 18.14 -20.53
N GLY A 363 13.33 17.21 -19.58
CA GLY A 363 12.16 17.03 -18.71
C GLY A 363 11.87 15.57 -18.39
N GLY A 364 10.79 15.03 -18.95
CA GLY A 364 10.57 13.58 -18.99
C GLY A 364 9.35 13.16 -19.78
N VAL A 365 9.10 11.86 -19.80
CA VAL A 365 7.84 11.25 -20.22
C VAL A 365 7.24 10.53 -19.04
N TYR A 366 5.93 10.65 -18.86
CA TYR A 366 5.21 9.90 -17.85
C TYR A 366 3.89 9.36 -18.37
N THR A 367 3.34 8.40 -17.63
CA THR A 367 2.04 7.81 -17.90
C THR A 367 1.09 8.07 -16.75
N VAL A 368 -0.15 8.37 -17.09
CA VAL A 368 -1.21 8.63 -16.13
C VAL A 368 -2.53 8.07 -16.66
N CYS A 369 -3.37 7.54 -15.78
CA CYS A 369 -4.77 7.23 -16.09
C CYS A 369 -5.65 8.39 -15.57
N CYS A 370 -6.97 8.34 -15.46
CA CYS A 370 -7.96 7.31 -15.70
C CYS A 370 -9.05 7.96 -16.56
N PHE A 371 -8.67 8.26 -17.80
CA PHE A 371 -9.46 9.15 -18.64
C PHE A 371 -10.69 8.43 -19.20
N GLY A 372 -11.88 8.98 -18.94
CA GLY A 372 -13.14 8.50 -19.51
C GLY A 372 -13.45 9.10 -20.90
N GLY A 373 -14.18 8.34 -21.73
CA GLY A 373 -14.81 8.81 -22.97
C GLY A 373 -13.93 8.82 -24.23
N GLY A 374 -14.30 8.02 -25.24
CA GLY A 374 -13.90 8.20 -26.65
C GLY A 374 -12.43 8.01 -27.04
N GLY A 375 -11.56 7.51 -26.14
CA GLY A 375 -10.12 7.34 -26.39
C GLY A 375 -9.42 6.34 -25.46
N ARG A 376 -8.14 6.59 -25.14
CA ARG A 376 -7.33 5.73 -24.25
C ARG A 376 -7.55 6.04 -22.76
N SER A 377 -7.70 5.00 -21.92
CA SER A 377 -7.81 5.13 -20.45
C SER A 377 -6.51 5.61 -19.81
N ASN A 378 -5.38 5.11 -20.33
CA ASN A 378 -4.03 5.51 -19.97
C ASN A 378 -3.48 6.40 -21.08
N ARG A 379 -2.70 7.42 -20.70
CA ARG A 379 -2.15 8.40 -21.63
C ARG A 379 -0.69 8.68 -21.31
N VAL A 380 0.04 9.10 -22.32
CA VAL A 380 1.48 9.38 -22.26
C VAL A 380 1.67 10.88 -22.46
N PHE A 381 2.40 11.49 -21.56
CA PHE A 381 2.65 12.93 -21.55
C PHE A 381 4.13 13.20 -21.64
N ARG A 382 4.49 14.17 -22.49
CA ARG A 382 5.80 14.83 -22.47
C ARG A 382 5.69 16.05 -21.56
N THR A 383 6.70 16.29 -20.74
CA THR A 383 6.69 17.40 -19.79
C THR A 383 8.05 18.05 -19.67
N ALA A 384 8.06 19.33 -19.26
CA ALA A 384 9.26 20.07 -18.91
C ALA A 384 9.85 19.58 -17.57
N PRO A 385 11.12 19.91 -17.26
CA PRO A 385 11.74 19.55 -15.99
C PRO A 385 10.90 19.99 -14.80
N GLY A 386 10.84 19.20 -13.73
CA GLY A 386 10.02 19.51 -12.54
C GLY A 386 8.50 19.45 -12.75
N PHE A 387 8.02 18.99 -13.90
CA PHE A 387 6.59 18.83 -14.23
C PHE A 387 5.79 20.14 -14.34
N PHE A 388 6.46 21.28 -14.60
CA PHE A 388 5.79 22.58 -14.75
C PHE A 388 4.83 22.70 -15.94
N SER A 389 5.01 21.89 -16.99
CA SER A 389 4.13 21.93 -18.16
C SER A 389 4.12 20.60 -18.89
N ALA A 390 2.95 19.96 -18.96
CA ALA A 390 2.78 18.68 -19.64
C ALA A 390 1.85 18.80 -20.85
N SER A 391 2.17 18.06 -21.90
CA SER A 391 1.32 17.89 -23.09
C SER A 391 1.23 16.41 -23.46
N GLU A 392 0.01 15.95 -23.74
CA GLU A 392 -0.20 14.59 -24.22
C GLU A 392 0.52 14.39 -25.56
N LEU A 393 1.22 13.26 -25.72
CA LEU A 393 1.81 12.90 -27.00
C LEU A 393 0.71 12.64 -28.04
N THR A 394 0.90 13.09 -29.28
CA THR A 394 -0.09 12.91 -30.35
C THR A 394 -0.07 11.51 -30.95
N THR A 395 1.06 10.80 -30.84
CA THR A 395 1.23 9.42 -31.31
C THR A 395 1.87 8.54 -30.25
N TYR A 396 1.41 7.31 -30.22
CA TYR A 396 1.74 6.31 -29.21
C TYR A 396 2.29 5.07 -29.91
N PRO A 397 3.03 4.21 -29.19
CA PRO A 397 3.24 2.85 -29.66
C PRO A 397 1.89 2.15 -29.92
N PRO A 398 1.80 1.26 -30.93
CA PRO A 398 0.72 0.29 -31.08
C PRO A 398 0.51 -0.57 -29.83
N GLY A 399 -0.65 -1.23 -29.76
CA GLY A 399 -1.05 -2.08 -28.63
C GLY A 399 -1.74 -1.33 -27.48
N GLY A 400 -1.96 -2.06 -26.39
CA GLY A 400 -2.48 -1.54 -25.14
C GLY A 400 -1.34 -1.04 -24.26
N LEU A 401 -1.41 0.24 -23.86
CA LEU A 401 -0.47 0.77 -22.89
C LEU A 401 -0.55 -0.05 -21.59
N THR A 402 0.61 -0.43 -21.11
CA THR A 402 0.92 -1.16 -19.87
C THR A 402 0.88 -0.39 -18.54
N PRO A 403 0.69 0.95 -18.45
CA PRO A 403 0.52 1.66 -17.19
C PRO A 403 -0.63 1.05 -16.39
N THR A 404 -0.29 0.22 -15.41
CA THR A 404 -1.20 -0.44 -14.49
C THR A 404 -0.53 -0.49 -13.12
N PHE A 405 -1.23 -0.99 -12.10
CA PHE A 405 -0.67 -1.19 -10.76
C PHE A 405 0.35 -2.36 -10.70
N ASP A 406 1.32 -2.37 -11.61
CA ASP A 406 2.45 -3.29 -11.73
C ASP A 406 3.76 -2.51 -11.44
N PHE A 407 4.79 -3.17 -10.88
CA PHE A 407 5.95 -2.50 -10.24
C PHE A 407 7.26 -2.35 -11.03
N PRO A 408 7.45 -2.88 -12.25
CA PRO A 408 8.58 -2.43 -13.05
C PRO A 408 8.14 -1.41 -14.08
N ASP A 409 9.05 -0.49 -14.40
CA ASP A 409 8.81 0.57 -15.37
C ASP A 409 8.58 -0.02 -16.77
N SER A 410 7.51 0.47 -17.41
CA SER A 410 7.15 0.11 -18.78
C SER A 410 7.70 1.07 -19.84
N ILE A 411 8.36 2.15 -19.40
CA ILE A 411 9.04 3.13 -20.25
C ILE A 411 10.40 3.49 -19.65
N VAL A 412 11.40 3.69 -20.51
CA VAL A 412 12.74 4.07 -20.08
C VAL A 412 13.38 5.02 -21.08
N HIS A 413 14.05 6.05 -20.56
CA HIS A 413 14.95 6.93 -21.32
C HIS A 413 16.32 6.29 -21.41
N TYR A 414 16.94 6.34 -22.60
CA TYR A 414 18.30 5.80 -22.79
C TYR A 414 19.22 6.76 -23.54
N GLY A 415 19.01 8.06 -23.37
CA GLY A 415 19.89 9.12 -23.88
C GLY A 415 19.31 9.92 -25.04
N GLY A 416 19.60 11.23 -25.07
CA GLY A 416 19.05 12.14 -26.08
C GLY A 416 17.51 12.13 -26.07
N GLY A 417 16.90 12.15 -27.26
CA GLY A 417 15.44 11.98 -27.41
C GLY A 417 14.99 10.53 -27.53
N ASN A 418 15.83 9.55 -27.13
CA ASN A 418 15.54 8.13 -27.31
C ASN A 418 14.81 7.52 -26.10
N TYR A 419 13.73 6.80 -26.38
CA TYR A 419 12.89 6.14 -25.38
C TYR A 419 12.50 4.74 -25.85
N ALA A 420 12.45 3.79 -24.92
CA ALA A 420 11.87 2.47 -25.14
C ALA A 420 10.60 2.33 -24.30
N MET A 421 9.56 1.75 -24.86
CA MET A 421 8.28 1.53 -24.21
C MET A 421 7.73 0.15 -24.55
N VAL A 422 7.14 -0.53 -23.56
CA VAL A 422 6.46 -1.81 -23.77
C VAL A 422 4.96 -1.64 -23.80
N THR A 423 4.30 -2.32 -24.73
CA THR A 423 2.84 -2.41 -24.80
C THR A 423 2.39 -3.86 -24.87
N ARG A 424 1.15 -4.13 -24.46
CA ARG A 424 0.57 -5.47 -24.50
C ARG A 424 -0.35 -5.63 -25.71
N ASP A 425 -0.38 -6.84 -26.26
CA ASP A 425 -1.46 -7.25 -27.15
C ASP A 425 -2.79 -7.04 -26.45
N CYS A 426 -3.71 -6.40 -27.16
CA CYS A 426 -5.00 -6.10 -26.57
C CYS A 426 -6.12 -6.35 -27.58
N THR A 427 -7.23 -6.90 -27.09
CA THR A 427 -8.40 -7.25 -27.93
C THR A 427 -9.34 -6.05 -28.09
N ALA A 428 -9.95 -5.92 -29.27
CA ALA A 428 -10.98 -4.91 -29.52
C ALA A 428 -12.10 -4.93 -28.47
N GLY A 429 -12.45 -3.76 -27.95
CA GLY A 429 -13.51 -3.58 -26.95
C GLY A 429 -13.03 -3.51 -25.50
N VAL A 430 -11.74 -3.73 -25.23
CA VAL A 430 -11.13 -3.42 -23.93
C VAL A 430 -10.92 -1.90 -23.82
N SER A 431 -11.31 -1.29 -22.70
CA SER A 431 -11.16 0.17 -22.51
C SER A 431 -9.69 0.57 -22.61
N GLY A 432 -9.38 1.53 -23.47
CA GLY A 432 -8.01 1.97 -23.71
C GLY A 432 -7.19 1.14 -24.70
N CYS A 433 -7.81 0.13 -25.33
CA CYS A 433 -7.16 -0.74 -26.29
C CYS A 433 -7.61 -0.42 -27.73
N PRO A 434 -6.69 -0.08 -28.65
CA PRO A 434 -7.00 0.14 -30.06
C PRO A 434 -7.07 -1.15 -30.90
N ALA A 435 -7.03 -2.34 -30.28
CA ALA A 435 -6.97 -3.65 -30.96
C ALA A 435 -5.76 -3.79 -31.90
N ALA A 436 -4.57 -3.73 -31.32
CA ALA A 436 -3.31 -3.72 -32.07
C ALA A 436 -2.30 -4.67 -31.42
N ASP A 437 -1.35 -5.09 -32.26
CA ASP A 437 -0.12 -5.80 -31.89
C ASP A 437 0.66 -4.94 -30.89
N GLY A 438 0.91 -5.47 -29.71
CA GLY A 438 1.79 -4.88 -28.70
C GLY A 438 3.19 -5.45 -28.83
N GLY A 439 4.14 -4.90 -28.07
CA GLY A 439 5.54 -5.28 -28.23
C GLY A 439 6.48 -4.33 -27.53
N VAL A 440 7.75 -4.36 -27.94
CA VAL A 440 8.79 -3.45 -27.45
C VAL A 440 9.04 -2.40 -28.53
N PHE A 441 8.71 -1.15 -28.25
CA PHE A 441 8.83 -0.05 -29.20
C PHE A 441 9.90 0.93 -28.77
N ILE A 442 10.59 1.51 -29.76
CA ILE A 442 11.55 2.59 -29.55
C ILE A 442 11.20 3.82 -30.36
N THR A 443 11.55 4.98 -29.84
CA THR A 443 11.64 6.21 -30.61
C THR A 443 13.04 6.79 -30.45
N SER A 444 13.51 7.50 -31.47
CA SER A 444 14.78 8.25 -31.41
C SER A 444 14.59 9.75 -31.24
N ASN A 445 13.35 10.22 -31.26
CA ASN A 445 13.02 11.63 -31.06
C ASN A 445 11.60 11.74 -30.47
N ILE A 446 11.54 11.80 -29.14
CA ILE A 446 10.29 11.97 -28.39
C ILE A 446 9.59 13.31 -28.66
N ASP A 447 10.32 14.33 -29.11
CA ASP A 447 9.79 15.66 -29.39
C ASP A 447 9.33 15.83 -30.85
N ALA A 448 9.42 14.77 -31.67
CA ALA A 448 8.89 14.78 -33.03
C ALA A 448 7.35 14.90 -33.03
N ASN A 449 6.80 15.55 -34.05
CA ASN A 449 5.36 15.63 -34.25
C ASN A 449 4.98 15.21 -35.68
N PRO A 450 4.50 13.97 -35.90
CA PRO A 450 4.26 12.92 -34.89
C PRO A 450 5.55 12.24 -34.39
N VAL A 451 5.50 11.67 -33.18
CA VAL A 451 6.52 10.73 -32.67
C VAL A 451 6.46 9.43 -33.47
N VAL A 452 7.62 8.96 -33.94
CA VAL A 452 7.74 7.69 -34.67
C VAL A 452 8.16 6.60 -33.70
N TRP A 453 7.36 5.55 -33.61
CA TRP A 453 7.61 4.36 -32.80
C TRP A 453 7.96 3.17 -33.71
N THR A 454 9.11 2.56 -33.47
CA THR A 454 9.62 1.40 -34.23
C THR A 454 9.63 0.18 -33.32
N GLU A 455 9.02 -0.90 -33.77
CA GLU A 455 9.00 -2.16 -33.03
C GLU A 455 10.33 -2.91 -33.13
N LEU A 456 10.76 -3.52 -32.03
CA LEU A 456 11.98 -4.32 -31.94
C LEU A 456 11.69 -5.81 -32.05
N GLY A 457 12.21 -6.44 -33.11
CA GLY A 457 12.31 -7.89 -33.17
C GLY A 457 10.98 -8.64 -33.24
N ASN A 458 9.93 -8.02 -33.81
CA ASN A 458 8.55 -8.55 -33.95
C ASN A 458 8.49 -10.06 -34.24
N LEU A 459 9.28 -10.57 -35.20
CA LEU A 459 9.30 -12.00 -35.56
C LEU A 459 9.72 -12.99 -34.45
N SER A 460 10.30 -12.48 -33.36
CA SER A 460 10.85 -13.27 -32.25
C SER A 460 10.38 -12.77 -30.89
N GLU A 461 9.42 -11.85 -30.85
CA GLU A 461 9.07 -11.11 -29.65
C GLU A 461 8.69 -11.99 -28.45
N PRO A 462 8.96 -11.51 -27.22
CA PRO A 462 8.49 -12.16 -26.00
C PRO A 462 6.95 -12.20 -25.93
N PRO A 463 6.35 -13.03 -25.07
CA PRO A 463 4.89 -13.08 -24.89
C PRO A 463 4.25 -11.70 -24.60
N THR A 464 3.77 -11.04 -25.66
CA THR A 464 3.28 -9.66 -25.70
C THR A 464 2.05 -9.44 -24.84
N ALA A 465 1.17 -10.43 -24.71
CA ALA A 465 -0.01 -10.36 -23.84
C ALA A 465 0.31 -10.12 -22.34
N SER A 466 1.56 -10.32 -21.92
CA SER A 466 2.00 -10.19 -20.52
C SER A 466 3.27 -9.37 -20.33
N LEU A 467 3.70 -8.63 -21.35
CA LEU A 467 4.89 -7.77 -21.31
C LEU A 467 4.66 -6.60 -20.34
N CYS A 468 5.64 -6.27 -19.50
CA CYS A 468 5.40 -5.40 -18.34
C CYS A 468 6.58 -4.52 -17.91
N ALA A 469 7.81 -4.84 -18.31
CA ALA A 469 9.01 -4.16 -17.85
C ALA A 469 9.97 -3.95 -19.01
N VAL A 470 10.70 -2.83 -18.99
CA VAL A 470 11.83 -2.61 -19.89
C VAL A 470 13.00 -1.92 -19.19
N GLN A 471 14.20 -2.40 -19.44
CA GLN A 471 15.45 -1.71 -19.15
C GLN A 471 16.35 -1.73 -20.38
N VAL A 472 17.22 -0.71 -20.48
CA VAL A 472 18.16 -0.56 -21.58
C VAL A 472 19.56 -0.37 -21.01
N ALA A 473 20.52 -1.07 -21.60
CA ALA A 473 21.93 -0.88 -21.33
C ALA A 473 22.65 -0.45 -22.62
N LEU A 474 23.52 0.56 -22.50
CA LEU A 474 24.31 1.09 -23.60
C LEU A 474 25.73 0.56 -23.57
N SER A 475 26.17 -0.12 -24.62
CA SER A 475 27.60 -0.38 -24.85
C SER A 475 28.13 0.71 -25.77
N GLY A 476 28.58 1.83 -25.19
CA GLY A 476 28.85 3.05 -25.96
C GLY A 476 27.54 3.67 -26.44
N ALA A 477 27.33 3.72 -27.76
CA ALA A 477 26.06 4.19 -28.35
C ALA A 477 25.09 3.06 -28.70
N ASP A 478 25.52 1.80 -28.59
CA ASP A 478 24.74 0.64 -29.02
C ASP A 478 23.84 0.15 -27.88
N PRO A 479 22.51 0.18 -28.05
CA PRO A 479 21.59 -0.24 -26.99
C PRO A 479 21.41 -1.76 -26.99
N THR A 480 21.20 -2.32 -25.80
CA THR A 480 20.66 -3.68 -25.59
C THR A 480 19.46 -3.58 -24.67
N PHE A 481 18.37 -4.22 -25.07
CA PHE A 481 17.07 -4.15 -24.42
C PHE A 481 16.82 -5.41 -23.59
N PHE A 482 16.24 -5.23 -22.41
CA PHE A 482 15.88 -6.29 -21.49
C PHE A 482 14.44 -6.10 -21.05
N VAL A 483 13.65 -7.18 -21.08
CA VAL A 483 12.22 -7.10 -20.74
C VAL A 483 11.77 -8.29 -19.92
N GLN A 484 10.74 -8.06 -19.11
CA GLN A 484 10.06 -9.10 -18.33
C GLN A 484 8.63 -9.30 -18.86
N THR A 485 8.16 -10.53 -18.77
CA THR A 485 6.78 -10.91 -19.06
C THR A 485 6.18 -11.70 -17.91
N GLY A 486 4.90 -11.51 -17.63
CA GLY A 486 4.16 -12.26 -16.62
C GLY A 486 3.30 -11.34 -15.74
N SER A 487 3.36 -11.57 -14.43
CA SER A 487 2.68 -10.76 -13.40
C SER A 487 3.48 -9.53 -12.97
N CYS A 488 4.82 -9.63 -12.99
CA CYS A 488 5.83 -8.58 -12.80
C CYS A 488 5.79 -7.83 -11.47
N ASN A 489 4.85 -8.18 -10.61
CA ASN A 489 4.68 -7.68 -9.26
C ASN A 489 5.37 -8.58 -8.21
N ASN A 490 6.26 -9.47 -8.65
CA ASN A 490 6.98 -10.40 -7.78
C ASN A 490 6.00 -11.26 -6.94
N SER A 491 4.89 -11.69 -7.54
CA SER A 491 3.85 -12.51 -6.88
C SER A 491 3.70 -13.93 -7.42
N THR A 492 4.45 -14.27 -8.47
CA THR A 492 4.39 -15.61 -9.10
C THR A 492 5.79 -16.16 -9.36
N THR A 493 5.85 -17.43 -9.75
CA THR A 493 7.08 -18.10 -10.18
C THR A 493 7.11 -18.31 -11.69
N THR A 494 6.22 -17.64 -12.43
CA THR A 494 6.00 -17.89 -13.87
C THR A 494 6.55 -16.79 -14.76
N ASP A 495 6.99 -15.68 -14.16
CA ASP A 495 7.53 -14.55 -14.88
C ASP A 495 8.85 -14.90 -15.56
N ARG A 496 9.06 -14.36 -16.76
CA ARG A 496 10.15 -14.71 -17.68
C ARG A 496 10.91 -13.45 -18.10
N PHE A 497 12.19 -13.61 -18.45
CA PHE A 497 13.11 -12.50 -18.70
C PHE A 497 13.81 -12.68 -20.05
N PHE A 498 13.90 -11.62 -20.84
CA PHE A 498 14.37 -11.67 -22.23
C PHE A 498 15.37 -10.55 -22.52
N LYS A 499 16.23 -10.78 -23.52
CA LYS A 499 17.24 -9.84 -24.02
C LYS A 499 17.16 -9.70 -25.54
N PHE A 500 17.42 -8.49 -26.03
CA PHE A 500 17.57 -8.18 -27.45
C PHE A 500 18.71 -7.18 -27.69
N THR A 501 19.68 -7.55 -28.51
CA THR A 501 20.72 -6.65 -29.01
C THR A 501 20.46 -6.39 -30.49
N PRO A 502 20.13 -5.16 -30.93
CA PRO A 502 19.87 -4.85 -32.33
C PRO A 502 21.04 -5.22 -33.24
N GLY A 503 20.69 -5.74 -34.41
CA GLY A 503 21.65 -6.19 -35.42
C GLY A 503 20.95 -6.94 -36.53
N ILE A 504 21.68 -7.24 -37.61
CA ILE A 504 21.13 -8.01 -38.72
C ILE A 504 20.79 -9.42 -38.22
N GLY A 505 19.51 -9.80 -38.29
CA GLY A 505 19.04 -11.11 -37.83
C GLY A 505 18.94 -11.26 -36.31
N ALA A 506 18.97 -10.16 -35.56
CA ALA A 506 18.77 -10.19 -34.11
C ALA A 506 17.39 -10.78 -33.74
N VAL A 507 17.38 -11.55 -32.66
CA VAL A 507 16.17 -12.18 -32.09
C VAL A 507 16.13 -11.97 -30.59
N TRP A 508 14.92 -11.90 -30.02
CA TRP A 508 14.78 -11.93 -28.57
C TRP A 508 15.19 -13.31 -28.05
N THR A 509 16.01 -13.31 -27.01
CA THR A 509 16.50 -14.53 -26.36
C THR A 509 16.07 -14.53 -24.91
N GLU A 510 15.45 -15.61 -24.47
CA GLU A 510 15.10 -15.77 -23.07
C GLU A 510 16.35 -16.05 -22.23
N LEU A 511 16.46 -15.36 -21.09
CA LEU A 511 17.51 -15.54 -20.10
C LEU A 511 16.99 -16.45 -18.98
N LEU A 512 17.46 -17.71 -18.97
CA LEU A 512 17.01 -18.72 -18.02
C LEU A 512 17.79 -18.65 -16.71
N LEU A 513 17.13 -18.26 -15.62
CA LEU A 513 17.71 -18.35 -14.28
C LEU A 513 17.66 -19.79 -13.74
N PRO A 514 18.61 -20.19 -12.88
CA PRO A 514 18.64 -21.53 -12.29
C PRO A 514 17.37 -21.93 -11.52
N ALA A 515 16.67 -20.97 -10.90
CA ALA A 515 15.45 -21.19 -10.13
C ALA A 515 14.17 -21.30 -11.00
N GLY A 516 14.24 -20.98 -12.29
CA GLY A 516 13.09 -20.97 -13.21
C GLY A 516 12.43 -19.59 -13.36
N GLY A 517 11.68 -19.15 -12.35
CA GLY A 517 10.94 -17.88 -12.39
C GLY A 517 11.79 -16.65 -12.06
N VAL A 518 11.46 -15.49 -12.61
CA VAL A 518 12.17 -14.23 -12.35
C VAL A 518 11.31 -13.26 -11.53
N GLY A 519 11.89 -12.68 -10.48
CA GLY A 519 11.27 -11.62 -9.68
C GLY A 519 11.75 -10.25 -10.11
N VAL A 520 12.50 -9.56 -9.25
CA VAL A 520 13.16 -8.28 -9.58
C VAL A 520 14.42 -8.52 -10.40
N PHE A 521 14.73 -7.58 -11.31
CA PHE A 521 15.96 -7.60 -12.08
C PHE A 521 16.49 -6.17 -12.31
N ALA A 522 17.79 -6.08 -12.54
CA ALA A 522 18.45 -4.85 -12.97
C ALA A 522 19.58 -5.17 -13.93
N VAL A 523 19.82 -4.26 -14.86
CA VAL A 523 20.95 -4.27 -15.78
C VAL A 523 21.73 -2.98 -15.59
N HIS A 524 23.06 -3.08 -15.65
CA HIS A 524 23.91 -1.89 -15.58
C HIS A 524 23.65 -0.97 -16.80
N PRO A 525 23.29 0.33 -16.62
CA PRO A 525 22.85 1.20 -17.71
C PRO A 525 23.89 1.40 -18.83
N LYS A 526 25.17 1.18 -18.56
CA LYS A 526 26.28 1.32 -19.51
C LYS A 526 27.06 0.02 -19.76
N ASP A 527 26.55 -1.12 -19.31
CA ASP A 527 27.19 -2.43 -19.53
C ASP A 527 26.15 -3.56 -19.63
N PRO A 528 25.80 -4.01 -20.84
CA PRO A 528 24.81 -5.07 -21.03
C PRO A 528 25.29 -6.46 -20.58
N GLN A 529 26.51 -6.60 -20.07
CA GLN A 529 27.04 -7.85 -19.52
C GLN A 529 26.76 -8.00 -18.03
N ARG A 530 26.49 -6.91 -17.31
CA ARG A 530 26.29 -6.91 -15.85
C ARG A 530 24.81 -6.90 -15.50
N LEU A 531 24.35 -7.96 -14.84
CA LEU A 531 22.96 -8.14 -14.40
C LEU A 531 22.89 -8.60 -12.96
N LEU A 532 21.80 -8.22 -12.29
CA LEU A 532 21.32 -8.82 -11.05
C LEU A 532 19.86 -9.22 -11.23
N ALA A 533 19.47 -10.37 -10.71
CA ALA A 533 18.08 -10.81 -10.75
C ALA A 533 17.76 -11.77 -9.61
N SER A 534 16.52 -11.75 -9.11
CA SER A 534 16.03 -12.75 -8.18
C SER A 534 15.39 -13.91 -8.94
N GLY A 535 15.83 -15.13 -8.67
CA GLY A 535 15.19 -16.36 -9.12
C GLY A 535 14.19 -16.87 -8.08
N LEU A 536 12.94 -17.13 -8.48
CA LEU A 536 11.84 -17.47 -7.58
C LEU A 536 11.33 -18.90 -7.79
N THR A 537 10.99 -19.56 -6.69
CA THR A 537 10.34 -20.87 -6.66
C THR A 537 9.13 -20.85 -5.73
N ALA A 538 8.32 -21.93 -5.75
CA ALA A 538 7.13 -22.01 -4.89
C ALA A 538 7.47 -21.87 -3.40
N GLY A 539 8.64 -22.37 -2.97
CA GLY A 539 9.10 -22.42 -1.58
C GLY A 539 10.16 -21.41 -1.18
N GLY A 540 10.61 -20.52 -2.07
CA GLY A 540 11.68 -19.56 -1.77
C GLY A 540 12.27 -18.92 -3.03
N GLY A 541 13.56 -18.63 -3.01
CA GLY A 541 14.30 -18.07 -4.13
C GLY A 541 15.74 -17.76 -3.76
N ALA A 542 16.47 -17.16 -4.68
CA ALA A 542 17.84 -16.68 -4.48
C ALA A 542 18.15 -15.51 -5.41
N MET A 543 19.14 -14.69 -5.04
CA MET A 543 19.70 -13.63 -5.85
C MET A 543 20.83 -14.17 -6.71
N PHE A 544 20.86 -13.73 -7.98
CA PHE A 544 21.86 -14.14 -8.96
C PHE A 544 22.46 -12.91 -9.64
N SER A 545 23.74 -13.00 -9.97
CA SER A 545 24.45 -12.05 -10.81
C SER A 545 24.90 -12.72 -12.11
N SER A 546 24.94 -11.95 -13.20
CA SER A 546 25.60 -12.34 -14.44
C SER A 546 26.62 -11.28 -14.84
N ALA A 547 27.76 -11.73 -15.38
CA ALA A 547 28.82 -10.91 -15.94
C ALA A 547 29.05 -11.19 -17.43
N ASP A 548 28.16 -11.96 -18.05
CA ASP A 548 28.20 -12.38 -19.45
C ASP A 548 26.84 -12.19 -20.14
N GLY A 549 26.07 -11.22 -19.66
CA GLY A 549 24.87 -10.78 -20.34
C GLY A 549 23.68 -11.74 -20.21
N GLY A 550 23.68 -12.57 -19.15
CA GLY A 550 22.65 -13.56 -18.83
C GLY A 550 22.92 -14.96 -19.38
N ALA A 551 24.11 -15.21 -19.94
CA ALA A 551 24.47 -16.53 -20.47
C ALA A 551 24.79 -17.52 -19.34
N SER A 552 25.37 -17.04 -18.24
CA SER A 552 25.54 -17.78 -17.00
C SER A 552 25.19 -16.91 -15.78
N TRP A 553 24.81 -17.59 -14.70
CA TRP A 553 24.34 -16.97 -13.46
C TRP A 553 25.10 -17.53 -12.28
N SER A 554 25.62 -16.64 -11.44
CA SER A 554 26.27 -16.98 -10.17
C SER A 554 25.36 -16.57 -9.01
N PRO A 555 25.16 -17.42 -7.99
CA PRO A 555 24.39 -17.03 -6.81
C PRO A 555 25.12 -15.91 -6.05
N VAL A 556 24.36 -15.07 -5.34
CA VAL A 556 24.87 -13.99 -4.50
C VAL A 556 24.42 -14.23 -3.04
N PRO A 557 25.05 -15.18 -2.31
CA PRO A 557 24.58 -15.58 -0.97
C PRO A 557 24.57 -14.43 0.05
N ALA A 558 25.46 -13.45 -0.10
CA ALA A 558 25.47 -12.27 0.76
C ALA A 558 24.17 -11.46 0.63
N LEU A 559 23.60 -11.37 -0.57
CA LEU A 559 22.29 -10.77 -0.74
C LEU A 559 21.18 -11.66 -0.21
N ASP A 560 21.24 -12.98 -0.40
CA ASP A 560 20.23 -13.90 0.18
C ASP A 560 20.14 -13.77 1.71
N ASP A 561 21.29 -13.67 2.36
CA ASP A 561 21.39 -13.42 3.80
C ASP A 561 20.79 -12.06 4.18
N LEU A 562 21.10 -11.00 3.44
CA LEU A 562 20.51 -9.67 3.67
C LEU A 562 19.01 -9.61 3.39
N MET A 563 18.52 -10.26 2.35
CA MET A 563 17.10 -10.37 1.99
C MET A 563 16.29 -11.03 3.11
N THR A 564 16.88 -11.99 3.82
CA THR A 564 16.27 -12.65 4.98
C THR A 564 16.64 -12.00 6.31
N GLY A 565 17.47 -10.95 6.29
CA GLY A 565 18.01 -10.32 7.50
C GLY A 565 18.76 -11.30 8.41
N GLY A 566 19.46 -12.30 7.86
CA GLY A 566 20.10 -13.37 8.61
C GLY A 566 19.14 -14.44 9.14
N GLY A 567 17.96 -14.57 8.52
CA GLY A 567 16.89 -15.48 8.95
C GLY A 567 15.82 -14.85 9.86
N GLU A 568 15.90 -13.55 10.14
CA GLU A 568 14.87 -12.80 10.87
C GLU A 568 13.57 -12.66 10.06
N PHE A 569 13.66 -12.72 8.74
CA PHE A 569 12.54 -12.70 7.79
C PHE A 569 12.63 -13.95 6.91
N PRO A 570 11.51 -14.65 6.62
CA PRO A 570 11.55 -15.74 5.66
C PRO A 570 11.71 -15.15 4.26
N PHE A 571 12.33 -15.91 3.36
CA PHE A 571 12.51 -15.46 1.98
C PHE A 571 11.17 -15.24 1.26
N LYS A 572 10.13 -15.97 1.68
CA LYS A 572 8.75 -15.83 1.22
C LYS A 572 7.78 -15.95 2.40
N ASN A 573 6.95 -14.94 2.58
CA ASN A 573 5.80 -14.96 3.50
C ASN A 573 4.60 -15.67 2.85
N GLN A 574 3.67 -16.19 3.63
CA GLN A 574 2.44 -16.86 3.17
C GLN A 574 1.26 -15.88 3.02
N ARG A 575 1.28 -14.79 3.78
CA ARG A 575 0.26 -13.75 3.89
C ARG A 575 0.89 -12.38 4.17
N GLY A 576 0.10 -11.36 3.89
CA GLY A 576 0.38 -9.96 4.17
C GLY A 576 -0.11 -9.06 3.04
N PRO A 577 -0.05 -7.74 3.22
CA PRO A 577 -0.63 -6.80 2.27
C PRO A 577 0.13 -6.86 0.94
N THR A 578 -0.51 -7.40 -0.09
CA THR A 578 0.06 -7.53 -1.45
C THR A 578 -0.68 -6.73 -2.49
N ARG A 579 -1.93 -6.34 -2.18
CA ARG A 579 -2.81 -5.49 -2.99
C ARG A 579 -3.71 -4.68 -2.05
N PHE A 580 -4.47 -3.73 -2.58
CA PHE A 580 -5.33 -2.80 -1.83
C PHE A 580 -6.11 -3.43 -0.69
N THR A 581 -6.80 -4.55 -0.95
CA THR A 581 -7.52 -5.33 0.06
C THR A 581 -7.11 -6.79 0.16
N GLY A 582 -6.13 -7.20 -0.65
CA GLY A 582 -5.67 -8.57 -0.81
C GLY A 582 -4.49 -8.91 0.09
N PHE A 583 -4.65 -9.98 0.86
CA PHE A 583 -3.63 -10.49 1.77
C PHE A 583 -3.08 -11.80 1.24
N ASN A 584 -1.91 -11.76 0.59
CA ASN A 584 -1.24 -12.92 0.01
C ASN A 584 0.23 -12.95 0.43
N GLY A 585 0.90 -14.06 0.16
CA GLY A 585 2.34 -14.17 0.36
C GLY A 585 3.15 -13.34 -0.63
N TYR A 586 4.35 -12.95 -0.23
CA TYR A 586 5.29 -12.20 -1.06
C TYR A 586 6.73 -12.61 -0.78
N TRP A 587 7.59 -12.43 -1.78
CA TRP A 587 9.03 -12.67 -1.66
C TRP A 587 9.77 -11.43 -1.18
N GLN A 588 10.89 -11.64 -0.50
CA GLN A 588 11.73 -10.56 0.04
C GLN A 588 12.30 -9.66 -1.05
N PRO A 589 12.96 -10.15 -2.13
CA PRO A 589 13.55 -9.27 -3.14
C PRO A 589 12.52 -8.29 -3.71
N SER A 590 12.80 -6.99 -3.60
CA SER A 590 11.84 -5.93 -3.97
C SER A 590 12.47 -4.79 -4.75
N LEU A 591 13.79 -4.63 -4.65
CA LEU A 591 14.58 -3.67 -5.40
C LEU A 591 15.93 -4.29 -5.78
N VAL A 592 16.36 -4.03 -7.01
CA VAL A 592 17.76 -4.03 -7.44
C VAL A 592 17.94 -2.89 -8.44
N ALA A 593 19.03 -2.14 -8.38
CA ALA A 593 19.35 -1.09 -9.33
C ALA A 593 20.85 -0.78 -9.35
N PHE A 594 21.36 -0.41 -10.52
CA PHE A 594 22.74 -0.01 -10.73
C PHE A 594 22.81 1.50 -10.95
N ASP A 595 23.81 2.14 -10.34
CA ASP A 595 24.27 3.44 -10.81
C ASP A 595 25.01 3.25 -12.15
N GLY A 596 24.78 4.15 -13.10
CA GLY A 596 25.46 4.16 -14.39
C GLY A 596 26.81 4.88 -14.36
N ASP A 597 27.09 5.65 -13.31
CA ASP A 597 28.26 6.54 -13.21
C ASP A 597 29.25 6.15 -12.12
N SER A 598 28.97 5.09 -11.35
CA SER A 598 29.86 4.55 -10.33
C SER A 598 29.70 3.04 -10.12
N ASP A 599 30.47 2.49 -9.18
CA ASP A 599 30.35 1.10 -8.73
C ASP A 599 29.18 0.88 -7.75
N LEU A 600 28.35 1.89 -7.53
CA LEU A 600 27.21 1.83 -6.63
C LEU A 600 26.12 0.94 -7.20
N VAL A 601 25.67 -0.01 -6.37
CA VAL A 601 24.52 -0.87 -6.65
C VAL A 601 23.66 -0.87 -5.40
N VAL A 602 22.35 -0.84 -5.55
CA VAL A 602 21.42 -0.99 -4.42
C VAL A 602 20.53 -2.20 -4.63
N ALA A 603 20.30 -2.94 -3.56
CA ALA A 603 19.31 -3.99 -3.47
C ALA A 603 18.41 -3.73 -2.26
N GLY A 604 17.24 -4.37 -2.22
CA GLY A 604 16.34 -4.20 -1.08
C GLY A 604 15.32 -5.32 -0.93
N GLY A 605 15.04 -5.63 0.33
CA GLY A 605 14.05 -6.62 0.75
C GLY A 605 12.78 -5.96 1.29
N GLN A 606 11.62 -6.60 1.08
CA GLN A 606 10.33 -6.05 1.48
C GLN A 606 10.26 -5.72 2.96
N ASP A 607 10.82 -6.56 3.81
CA ASP A 607 10.83 -6.32 5.25
C ASP A 607 12.26 -6.11 5.78
N SER A 608 13.27 -6.64 5.10
CA SER A 608 14.66 -6.61 5.56
C SER A 608 15.43 -5.32 5.25
N GLY A 609 14.88 -4.42 4.43
CA GLY A 609 15.40 -3.07 4.26
C GLY A 609 16.20 -2.82 2.98
N VAL A 610 17.16 -1.89 3.04
CA VAL A 610 17.93 -1.40 1.88
C VAL A 610 19.41 -1.74 2.07
N PHE A 611 20.04 -2.23 1.00
CA PHE A 611 21.41 -2.72 0.99
C PHE A 611 22.20 -2.15 -0.19
N PRO A 612 22.96 -1.05 -0.02
CA PRO A 612 23.94 -0.64 -1.01
C PRO A 612 25.20 -1.52 -1.03
N SER A 613 25.82 -1.55 -2.19
CA SER A 613 27.18 -2.02 -2.45
C SER A 613 27.94 -0.88 -3.13
N LEU A 614 29.12 -0.54 -2.61
CA LEU A 614 29.97 0.54 -3.15
C LEU A 614 31.05 0.02 -4.10
N ASN A 615 31.06 -1.29 -4.37
CA ASN A 615 32.15 -1.99 -5.07
C ASN A 615 31.60 -2.99 -6.10
N GLY A 616 30.57 -2.56 -6.83
CA GLY A 616 30.03 -3.27 -7.98
C GLY A 616 29.26 -4.54 -7.65
N GLY A 617 28.81 -4.70 -6.39
CA GLY A 617 28.05 -5.85 -5.92
C GLY A 617 28.89 -6.94 -5.25
N THR A 618 30.17 -6.69 -4.95
CA THR A 618 31.05 -7.71 -4.33
C THR A 618 30.94 -7.76 -2.80
N ALA A 619 30.63 -6.62 -2.16
CA ALA A 619 30.27 -6.54 -0.75
C ALA A 619 29.03 -5.66 -0.55
N TRP A 620 28.23 -6.00 0.45
CA TRP A 620 26.92 -5.37 0.70
C TRP A 620 26.78 -5.00 2.16
N GLN A 621 26.09 -3.91 2.43
CA GLN A 621 25.80 -3.45 3.79
C GLN A 621 24.35 -3.01 3.89
N ARG A 622 23.66 -3.39 4.98
CA ARG A 622 22.34 -2.85 5.30
C ARG A 622 22.45 -1.46 5.93
N ILE A 623 21.66 -0.50 5.42
CA ILE A 623 21.68 0.90 5.88
C ILE A 623 20.40 1.36 6.58
N SER A 624 19.33 0.57 6.51
CA SER A 624 18.12 0.78 7.30
C SER A 624 18.04 -0.22 8.45
N ASP A 625 17.31 0.10 9.52
CA ASP A 625 17.15 -0.80 10.67
C ASP A 625 15.74 -1.37 10.71
N PRO A 626 15.53 -2.60 10.21
CA PRO A 626 14.22 -3.22 10.21
C PRO A 626 13.85 -3.87 11.55
N LEU A 627 14.71 -3.90 12.57
CA LEU A 627 14.48 -4.66 13.81
C LEU A 627 14.28 -3.76 15.03
N THR A 628 15.05 -2.68 15.10
CA THR A 628 15.18 -1.83 16.30
C THR A 628 15.22 -0.34 15.98
N SER A 629 14.54 0.10 14.91
CA SER A 629 14.57 1.51 14.46
C SER A 629 14.18 2.54 15.54
N ASP A 630 13.38 2.12 16.52
CA ASP A 630 12.99 2.91 17.69
C ASP A 630 14.14 3.13 18.68
N VAL A 631 15.10 2.21 18.73
CA VAL A 631 16.26 2.26 19.63
C VAL A 631 17.52 2.76 18.94
N SER A 632 17.77 2.33 17.69
CA SER A 632 18.98 2.69 16.95
C SER A 632 18.97 4.12 16.40
N GLY A 633 17.77 4.70 16.25
CA GLY A 633 17.58 5.99 15.56
C GLY A 633 17.77 5.90 14.05
N VAL A 634 18.03 4.72 13.50
CA VAL A 634 18.11 4.46 12.06
C VAL A 634 16.71 4.06 11.57
N PRO A 635 16.09 4.79 10.63
CA PRO A 635 14.76 4.44 10.14
C PRO A 635 14.72 3.09 9.43
N HIS A 636 13.61 2.38 9.58
CA HIS A 636 13.28 1.27 8.69
C HIS A 636 12.74 1.82 7.36
N LEU A 637 13.33 1.36 6.24
CA LEU A 637 12.81 1.56 4.89
C LEU A 637 12.28 0.24 4.31
N PRO A 638 11.00 -0.12 4.54
CA PRO A 638 10.40 -1.34 4.02
C PRO A 638 10.06 -1.21 2.54
N ARG A 639 9.88 -2.34 1.85
CA ARG A 639 9.36 -2.44 0.49
C ARG A 639 9.95 -1.39 -0.47
N PRO A 640 11.28 -1.25 -0.54
CA PRO A 640 11.89 -0.44 -1.56
C PRO A 640 11.54 -1.02 -2.93
N ARG A 641 11.13 -0.18 -3.88
CA ARG A 641 10.68 -0.56 -5.22
C ARG A 641 11.52 0.08 -6.33
N TYR A 642 11.96 1.31 -6.09
CA TYR A 642 12.72 2.09 -7.06
C TYR A 642 13.96 2.69 -6.44
N ALA A 643 14.97 2.93 -7.27
CA ALA A 643 16.15 3.70 -6.92
C ALA A 643 16.54 4.66 -8.04
N TYR A 644 17.00 5.84 -7.66
CA TYR A 644 17.61 6.82 -8.54
C TYR A 644 18.90 7.34 -7.89
N PHE A 645 19.92 7.59 -8.71
CA PHE A 645 21.26 7.93 -8.25
C PHE A 645 21.62 9.33 -8.74
N ASP A 646 22.08 10.14 -7.80
CA ASP A 646 22.64 11.47 -8.05
C ASP A 646 24.12 11.38 -7.66
N THR A 647 24.96 11.23 -8.69
CA THR A 647 26.39 10.96 -8.59
C THR A 647 27.16 12.02 -9.37
N GLU A 648 27.34 13.18 -8.75
CA GLU A 648 28.13 14.26 -9.33
C GLU A 648 29.58 14.28 -8.81
N THR A 649 30.52 14.65 -9.69
CA THR A 649 31.92 14.80 -9.29
C THR A 649 32.09 15.98 -8.33
N GLY A 650 32.53 15.68 -7.10
CA GLY A 650 32.81 16.70 -6.08
C GLY A 650 31.67 16.99 -5.12
N GLU A 651 30.51 16.35 -5.32
CA GLU A 651 29.37 16.39 -4.40
C GLU A 651 29.21 15.05 -3.66
N PRO A 652 28.52 15.03 -2.50
CA PRO A 652 28.17 13.78 -1.85
C PRO A 652 27.23 12.96 -2.73
N GLN A 653 27.56 11.68 -2.96
CA GLN A 653 26.68 10.76 -3.68
C GLN A 653 25.35 10.61 -2.94
N ARG A 654 24.25 10.56 -3.70
CA ARG A 654 22.90 10.39 -3.14
C ARG A 654 22.16 9.26 -3.82
N ILE A 655 21.37 8.56 -3.02
CA ILE A 655 20.42 7.55 -3.49
C ILE A 655 19.03 8.00 -3.08
N PHE A 656 18.13 8.10 -4.04
CA PHE A 656 16.71 8.25 -3.79
C PHE A 656 16.07 6.87 -3.85
N ILE A 657 15.32 6.50 -2.81
CA ILE A 657 14.64 5.20 -2.69
C ILE A 657 13.14 5.44 -2.62
N GLY A 658 12.40 4.87 -3.56
CA GLY A 658 10.94 4.82 -3.52
C GLY A 658 10.48 3.61 -2.71
N SER A 659 9.73 3.84 -1.63
CA SER A 659 9.24 2.81 -0.72
C SER A 659 7.72 2.74 -0.71
N GLN A 660 7.18 1.54 -0.90
CA GLN A 660 5.74 1.27 -0.74
C GLN A 660 5.33 1.48 0.72
N GLY A 661 4.55 2.54 0.97
CA GLY A 661 4.01 2.90 2.28
C GLY A 661 4.89 3.88 3.08
N LYS A 662 6.03 4.33 2.55
CA LYS A 662 6.88 5.37 3.15
C LYS A 662 7.30 6.48 2.19
N GLY A 663 6.83 6.47 0.95
CA GLY A 663 7.16 7.48 -0.05
C GLY A 663 8.64 7.47 -0.47
N ILE A 664 9.18 8.64 -0.79
CA ILE A 664 10.53 8.79 -1.33
C ILE A 664 11.51 9.21 -0.23
N TRP A 665 12.64 8.50 -0.15
CA TRP A 665 13.71 8.75 0.83
C TRP A 665 15.00 9.09 0.13
N ARG A 666 15.68 10.14 0.60
CA ARG A 666 17.02 10.50 0.15
C ARG A 666 18.07 10.02 1.14
N ILE A 667 19.07 9.32 0.65
CA ILE A 667 20.14 8.71 1.42
C ILE A 667 21.46 9.31 0.94
N GLY A 668 22.21 9.95 1.84
CA GLY A 668 23.56 10.41 1.55
C GLY A 668 24.57 9.28 1.73
N VAL A 669 25.42 9.06 0.72
CA VAL A 669 26.50 8.09 0.77
C VAL A 669 27.81 8.85 0.98
N VAL A 670 28.43 8.63 2.14
CA VAL A 670 29.79 9.15 2.41
C VAL A 670 30.77 8.03 2.11
N ILE A 671 31.41 8.09 0.95
CA ILE A 671 32.55 7.22 0.65
C ILE A 671 33.74 7.79 1.42
N ASP A 672 34.12 7.15 2.52
CA ASP A 672 35.39 7.46 3.18
C ASP A 672 36.53 6.99 2.24
N PRO A 673 37.42 7.91 1.79
CA PRO A 673 38.52 7.57 0.90
C PRO A 673 39.40 6.43 1.43
N ILE A 674 39.45 6.23 2.75
CA ILE A 674 40.24 5.20 3.44
C ILE A 674 39.70 3.78 3.18
N PHE A 675 38.46 3.62 2.69
CA PHE A 675 37.84 2.30 2.46
C PHE A 675 37.74 1.90 0.98
N SER A 676 38.22 2.74 0.07
CA SER A 676 38.18 2.48 -1.38
C SER A 676 39.27 1.52 -1.87
N ASP A 677 40.20 1.12 -1.00
CA ASP A 677 41.36 0.28 -1.32
C ASP A 677 41.32 -1.12 -0.70
N GLY A 678 40.15 -1.67 -0.38
CA GLY A 678 39.96 -3.13 -0.28
C GLY A 678 40.87 -3.90 0.70
N PHE A 679 41.54 -3.25 1.66
CA PHE A 679 42.37 -3.89 2.68
C PHE A 679 42.44 -3.03 3.95
N GLU A 680 41.73 -3.41 5.01
CA GLU A 680 42.33 -3.99 6.24
C GLU A 680 41.29 -4.12 7.37
N SER A 681 41.55 -5.13 8.19
CA SER A 681 40.83 -5.56 9.39
C SER A 681 40.70 -4.50 10.49
N GLY A 682 39.55 -4.51 11.18
CA GLY A 682 39.33 -3.89 12.48
C GLY A 682 37.98 -4.26 13.06
#